data_AF-A0A182NHH7-F1
#
_entry.id   AF-A0A182NHH7-F1
#
_cell.length_a   1.000
_cell.length_b   1.000
_cell.length_c   1.000
_cell.angle_alpha   90.00
_cell.angle_beta   90.00
_cell.angle_gamma   90.00
#
_symmetry.space_group_name_H-M   'P 1'
#
loop_
_entity.id
_entity.type
_entity.pdbx_description
1 polymer ?
#
loop_
_entity_poly.entity_id
_entity_poly.type
_entity_poly.pdbx_seq_one_letter_code
_entity_poly.pdbx_strand_id
1 'polypeptide(L)'
;MMGLTFGVGLAATLLMVIGHADSAKIVCVFPTASKSHVLGVQALLKELAHRGHEVTMVSAFPLKKPPNNYRDVYVPIEDAFSSIMTDFMQGGSRNMLELFPKIISAAQVSSNVTINAPEVLRLARDEQFDLAIVGYFMNGFVIGVGQLFRCPTVMYFSAGASGLTNVVGNPAEVAAVPHMMLGHKNPMTFFDRVANTLINGVEKIMLQYVRYTELPYYESNFPAEKGYLNYDEAMRNVSLVLLNTHFTQTVPRPYLANMVEVGGIQINVKPEPLPGDLQQFLDGAGHDGAIFISFGSNLRSSNMRQDKLEAILSMIRGLKQRVIWKWDQDEMPNRPSNVFIGKWLPQDSILAHPNLKLFITHGGLGSTTEAMYHGVPIVGIPMFGDQEGNIKQIVKEEWGLSVSFDELTEEILTGAVKEVLRNARYRENVERRAVLFKDRPKGALETAVYWVEYVIRHHGAPHLHYQGADLNLLQLALLDVYAFIGAILFAVYKLVVFLEAYRILCIYPSSGRSHVIVGQALMKGLAERGHDVTMVSPFKLSKPVPNYREIVVQKEDLGQMSREFLQKSSGNSISGMFKLFQSQFRTAEMALEDPQFQALKTEHFDLVIVGFFVADFVLGLGPHFNAPTVLMYSAGMTKMTADLVGNPRSLSTVPHIMVGGPGTMSFLGRVKNFLFGCVENVMTAMSVYAQQSYYDRHFPADRYPPFEAVRRNVSLVLLNTHFSQAYARPYLPNMVEVGGLQIKAKPDPLPEDIREWLDGADEHGVVYFCLGSNLKSADLPQHKLDAILKTFGQLKQRVLWKWESDSIPNAPSNVLSKSWLPQDDVLAHRNVKLFISHGGLGGLAEAKYHGVPVLGIPIFAEQFQNVQAVEEEGIGMRLDYEELNEQTFSRAVNIMVREHRFAERAKAISNLYRDRPQSAMDLACFWVEYIARHKGAPHLHYPGADMNFLQLESLDVIAFLLAIVYGVAKVLGLIVRFVFRKVFKTSRKTKVQ
;
A
#
# COMPACT_ATOMS: atom_id res chain seq x y z
N MET A 1 71.78 52.00 23.76
CA MET A 1 70.51 51.75 23.03
C MET A 1 70.63 50.59 22.04
N MET A 2 71.63 50.57 21.15
CA MET A 2 71.76 49.57 20.07
C MET A 2 71.85 48.09 20.52
N GLY A 3 72.46 47.80 21.68
CA GLY A 3 72.51 46.43 22.23
C GLY A 3 71.20 45.94 22.85
N LEU A 4 70.35 46.87 23.33
CA LEU A 4 69.04 46.53 23.90
C LEU A 4 68.03 46.22 22.78
N THR A 5 68.08 46.97 21.68
CA THR A 5 67.26 46.72 20.49
C THR A 5 67.65 45.42 19.77
N PHE A 6 68.95 45.05 19.74
CA PHE A 6 69.37 43.77 19.17
C PHE A 6 68.96 42.58 20.06
N GLY A 7 69.06 42.70 21.39
CA GLY A 7 68.62 41.66 22.32
C GLY A 7 67.09 41.46 22.33
N VAL A 8 66.31 42.55 22.30
CA VAL A 8 64.85 42.49 22.19
C VAL A 8 64.42 42.04 20.80
N GLY A 9 65.12 42.45 19.74
CA GLY A 9 64.91 41.99 18.38
C GLY A 9 65.17 40.49 18.23
N LEU A 10 66.29 39.98 18.75
CA LEU A 10 66.63 38.56 18.73
C LEU A 10 65.67 37.73 19.60
N ALA A 11 65.26 38.24 20.77
CA ALA A 11 64.26 37.58 21.61
C ALA A 11 62.87 37.59 20.97
N ALA A 12 62.46 38.68 20.31
CA ALA A 12 61.21 38.76 19.56
C ALA A 12 61.25 37.90 18.29
N THR A 13 62.40 37.81 17.60
CA THR A 13 62.60 36.89 16.47
C THR A 13 62.65 35.44 16.95
N LEU A 14 63.27 35.12 18.08
CA LEU A 14 63.22 33.78 18.68
C LEU A 14 61.79 33.45 19.16
N LEU A 15 61.04 34.39 19.74
CA LEU A 15 59.63 34.23 20.11
C LEU A 15 58.70 34.15 18.89
N MET A 16 59.04 34.76 17.76
CA MET A 16 58.32 34.61 16.48
C MET A 16 58.76 33.36 15.68
N VAL A 17 59.98 32.84 15.91
CA VAL A 17 60.49 31.57 15.35
C VAL A 17 60.07 30.37 16.20
N ILE A 18 59.64 30.58 17.46
CA ILE A 18 58.70 29.69 18.16
C ILE A 18 57.31 29.89 17.52
N GLY A 19 57.22 29.64 16.21
CA GLY A 19 55.93 29.40 15.58
C GLY A 19 55.46 28.04 16.07
N HIS A 20 54.70 28.02 17.17
CA HIS A 20 53.84 26.92 17.62
C HIS A 20 54.34 25.51 17.20
N ALA A 21 55.56 25.16 17.62
CA ALA A 21 56.03 23.78 17.51
C ALA A 21 55.38 23.01 18.66
N ASP A 22 54.06 22.80 18.58
CA ASP A 22 53.33 21.95 19.50
C ASP A 22 53.81 20.51 19.26
N SER A 23 54.85 20.13 20.00
CA SER A 23 55.29 18.74 20.08
C SER A 23 54.21 17.95 20.77
N ALA A 24 53.62 17.03 20.01
CA ALA A 24 52.60 16.10 20.50
C ALA A 24 53.24 14.76 20.86
N LYS A 25 52.69 14.09 21.89
CA LYS A 25 53.07 12.76 22.30
C LYS A 25 52.12 11.73 21.68
N ILE A 26 52.65 10.93 20.76
CA ILE A 26 51.87 10.03 19.90
C ILE A 26 52.21 8.58 20.24
N VAL A 27 51.19 7.77 20.52
CA VAL A 27 51.33 6.32 20.64
C VAL A 27 50.81 5.65 19.38
N CYS A 28 51.56 4.70 18.83
CA CYS A 28 51.07 3.82 17.79
C CYS A 28 51.01 2.39 18.30
N VAL A 29 49.84 1.76 18.21
CA VAL A 29 49.65 0.34 18.55
C VAL A 29 49.32 -0.42 17.28
N PHE A 30 50.23 -1.30 16.85
CA PHE A 30 50.06 -2.11 15.65
C PHE A 30 50.29 -3.59 15.95
N PRO A 31 49.24 -4.32 16.36
CA PRO A 31 49.34 -5.69 16.83
C PRO A 31 49.32 -6.71 15.67
N THR A 32 50.36 -6.70 14.83
CA THR A 32 50.49 -7.66 13.73
C THR A 32 51.84 -8.34 13.71
N ALA A 33 51.85 -9.62 13.35
CA ALA A 33 53.06 -10.38 13.02
C ALA A 33 53.50 -10.18 11.55
N SER A 34 52.84 -9.30 10.78
CA SER A 34 53.18 -9.03 9.37
C SER A 34 54.02 -7.77 9.23
N LYS A 35 55.32 -7.93 8.99
CA LYS A 35 56.26 -6.79 8.87
C LYS A 35 55.86 -5.79 7.78
N SER A 36 55.32 -6.26 6.66
CA SER A 36 54.90 -5.40 5.54
C SER A 36 53.75 -4.45 5.88
N HIS A 37 52.89 -4.80 6.86
CA HIS A 37 51.77 -3.96 7.27
C HIS A 37 52.23 -2.76 8.10
N VAL A 38 53.37 -2.91 8.79
CA VAL A 38 53.92 -1.93 9.72
C VAL A 38 54.82 -0.90 9.01
N LEU A 39 55.37 -1.21 7.83
CA LEU A 39 56.33 -0.35 7.13
C LEU A 39 55.78 1.07 6.87
N GLY A 40 54.55 1.18 6.40
CA GLY A 40 53.98 2.49 6.07
C GLY A 40 53.70 3.35 7.30
N VAL A 41 53.21 2.76 8.39
CA VAL A 41 53.07 3.51 9.65
C VAL A 41 54.43 3.86 10.24
N GLN A 42 55.45 3.01 10.10
CA GLN A 42 56.80 3.33 10.57
C GLN A 42 57.39 4.53 9.82
N ALA A 43 57.14 4.66 8.51
CA ALA A 43 57.52 5.83 7.74
C ALA A 43 56.84 7.10 8.30
N LEU A 44 55.54 7.03 8.57
CA LEU A 44 54.78 8.12 9.20
C LEU A 44 55.36 8.52 10.56
N LEU A 45 55.59 7.55 11.45
CA LEU A 45 56.09 7.80 12.80
C LEU A 45 57.52 8.35 12.82
N LYS A 46 58.39 7.91 11.91
CA LYS A 46 59.73 8.48 11.74
C LYS A 46 59.65 9.95 11.32
N GLU A 47 58.77 10.28 10.39
CA GLU A 47 58.59 11.66 9.94
C GLU A 47 58.00 12.55 11.02
N LEU A 48 57.00 12.06 11.77
CA LEU A 48 56.46 12.77 12.93
C LEU A 48 57.55 13.03 13.98
N ALA A 49 58.42 12.04 14.25
CA ALA A 49 59.57 12.23 15.11
C ALA A 49 60.57 13.27 14.54
N HIS A 50 60.90 13.23 13.25
CA HIS A 50 61.76 14.25 12.63
C HIS A 50 61.17 15.67 12.69
N ARG A 51 59.84 15.79 12.74
CA ARG A 51 59.11 17.06 12.91
C ARG A 51 58.99 17.53 14.36
N GLY A 52 59.55 16.76 15.30
CA GLY A 52 59.66 17.14 16.71
C GLY A 52 58.68 16.45 17.65
N HIS A 53 57.74 15.65 17.17
CA HIS A 53 56.79 14.90 18.02
C HIS A 53 57.49 13.80 18.83
N GLU A 54 57.02 13.52 20.05
CA GLU A 54 57.44 12.34 20.80
C GLU A 54 56.63 11.13 20.35
N VAL A 55 57.28 10.08 19.85
CA VAL A 55 56.57 8.96 19.23
C VAL A 55 56.90 7.65 19.93
N THR A 56 55.88 6.88 20.32
CA THR A 56 56.01 5.55 20.90
C THR A 56 55.35 4.51 19.98
N MET A 57 56.11 3.54 19.48
CA MET A 57 55.60 2.45 18.64
C MET A 57 55.52 1.14 19.43
N VAL A 58 54.33 0.56 19.53
CA VAL A 58 54.09 -0.77 20.10
C VAL A 58 53.92 -1.76 18.95
N SER A 59 54.90 -2.66 18.76
CA SER A 59 54.85 -3.69 17.71
C SER A 59 55.83 -4.84 17.92
N ALA A 60 55.72 -5.87 17.08
CA ALA A 60 56.71 -6.95 16.97
C ALA A 60 57.96 -6.58 16.15
N PHE A 61 58.07 -5.35 15.63
CA PHE A 61 59.10 -4.96 14.65
C PHE A 61 59.81 -3.65 15.02
N PRO A 62 60.71 -3.65 16.03
CA PRO A 62 61.41 -2.44 16.45
C PRO A 62 62.34 -1.90 15.36
N LEU A 63 62.55 -0.58 15.33
CA LEU A 63 63.51 0.05 14.41
C LEU A 63 64.95 -0.28 14.83
N LYS A 64 65.79 -0.61 13.86
CA LYS A 64 67.23 -0.82 14.11
C LYS A 64 67.97 0.48 14.48
N LYS A 65 67.51 1.61 13.96
CA LYS A 65 68.07 2.95 14.14
C LYS A 65 66.93 3.97 14.29
N PRO A 66 66.28 4.05 15.47
CA PRO A 66 65.20 5.01 15.71
C PRO A 66 65.74 6.45 15.86
N PRO A 67 64.96 7.48 15.47
CA PRO A 67 65.22 8.87 15.87
C PRO A 67 65.28 9.05 17.40
N ASN A 68 65.93 10.10 17.90
CA ASN A 68 66.14 10.32 19.35
C ASN A 68 64.82 10.42 20.15
N ASN A 69 63.76 10.94 19.54
CA ASN A 69 62.41 11.10 20.12
C ASN A 69 61.44 10.00 19.66
N TYR A 70 61.97 8.84 19.26
CA TYR A 70 61.22 7.65 18.86
C TYR A 70 61.51 6.50 19.83
N ARG A 71 60.47 5.97 20.48
CA ARG A 71 60.54 4.85 21.42
C ARG A 71 59.87 3.62 20.85
N ASP A 72 60.61 2.54 20.68
CA ASP A 72 60.06 1.21 20.40
C ASP A 72 59.69 0.48 21.69
N VAL A 73 58.47 -0.06 21.74
CA VAL A 73 57.99 -1.02 22.72
C VAL A 73 57.76 -2.33 22.00
N TYR A 74 58.71 -3.24 22.19
CA TYR A 74 58.68 -4.56 21.57
C TYR A 74 57.69 -5.45 22.30
N VAL A 75 56.70 -5.97 21.55
CA VAL A 75 55.80 -7.01 22.04
C VAL A 75 55.97 -8.26 21.17
N PRO A 76 56.45 -9.38 21.73
CA PRO A 76 56.55 -10.62 20.98
C PRO A 76 55.14 -11.16 20.69
N ILE A 77 54.86 -11.42 19.41
CA ILE A 77 53.59 -12.00 18.95
C ILE A 77 53.90 -13.38 18.36
N GLU A 78 53.11 -14.39 18.74
CA GLU A 78 53.26 -15.75 18.21
C GLU A 78 52.94 -15.78 16.71
N ASP A 79 53.80 -16.43 15.92
CA ASP A 79 53.75 -16.37 14.46
C ASP A 79 52.73 -17.38 13.86
N ALA A 80 51.53 -17.40 14.44
CA ALA A 80 50.41 -18.21 13.94
C ALA A 80 50.04 -17.84 12.50
N PHE A 81 50.35 -16.62 12.07
CA PHE A 81 50.20 -16.21 10.68
C PHE A 81 51.24 -16.90 9.77
N SER A 82 52.52 -16.97 10.15
CA SER A 82 53.52 -17.70 9.36
C SER A 82 53.29 -19.20 9.29
N SER A 83 52.65 -19.84 10.28
CA SER A 83 52.33 -21.27 10.19
C SER A 83 51.28 -21.53 9.11
N ILE A 84 50.23 -20.70 9.03
CA ILE A 84 49.22 -20.73 7.97
C ILE A 84 49.88 -20.49 6.59
N MET A 85 50.79 -19.52 6.49
CA MET A 85 51.50 -19.23 5.23
C MET A 85 52.49 -20.33 4.81
N THR A 86 53.07 -21.06 5.77
CA THR A 86 53.97 -22.18 5.49
C THR A 86 53.22 -23.37 4.92
N ASP A 87 52.06 -23.71 5.50
CA ASP A 87 51.17 -24.76 4.99
C ASP A 87 50.72 -24.47 3.55
N PHE A 88 50.38 -23.21 3.27
CA PHE A 88 50.05 -22.75 1.91
C PHE A 88 51.18 -23.01 0.90
N MET A 89 52.43 -22.67 1.24
CA MET A 89 53.60 -22.86 0.36
C MET A 89 53.91 -24.33 0.08
N GLN A 90 53.48 -25.23 0.97
CA GLN A 90 53.71 -26.67 0.90
C GLN A 90 52.54 -27.45 0.27
N GLY A 91 51.48 -26.77 -0.17
CA GLY A 91 50.35 -27.38 -0.87
C GLY A 91 49.07 -27.55 -0.05
N GLY A 92 48.97 -26.87 1.10
CA GLY A 92 47.76 -26.82 1.92
C GLY A 92 46.56 -26.14 1.24
N SER A 93 45.40 -26.18 1.91
CA SER A 93 44.13 -25.65 1.38
C SER A 93 44.24 -24.17 1.02
N ARG A 94 43.73 -23.82 -0.15
CA ARG A 94 43.63 -22.43 -0.65
C ARG A 94 42.22 -21.87 -0.58
N ASN A 95 41.31 -22.63 0.04
CA ASN A 95 39.94 -22.21 0.20
C ASN A 95 39.86 -21.06 1.20
N MET A 96 39.56 -19.86 0.71
CA MET A 96 39.44 -18.68 1.56
C MET A 96 38.39 -18.84 2.67
N LEU A 97 37.35 -19.66 2.47
CA LEU A 97 36.36 -19.94 3.52
C LEU A 97 36.96 -20.73 4.70
N GLU A 98 37.99 -21.53 4.47
CA GLU A 98 38.70 -22.29 5.52
C GLU A 98 39.82 -21.48 6.17
N LEU A 99 40.49 -20.62 5.40
CA LEU A 99 41.61 -19.80 5.87
C LEU A 99 41.15 -18.55 6.63
N PHE A 100 40.03 -17.94 6.24
CA PHE A 100 39.59 -16.66 6.80
C PHE A 100 39.32 -16.70 8.31
N PRO A 101 38.62 -17.70 8.89
CA PRO A 101 38.44 -17.79 10.33
C PRO A 101 39.76 -17.95 11.10
N LYS A 102 40.75 -18.65 10.52
CA LYS A 102 42.08 -18.82 11.13
C LYS A 102 42.86 -17.49 11.15
N ILE A 103 42.77 -16.70 10.07
CA ILE A 103 43.40 -15.38 9.97
C ILE A 103 42.77 -14.40 10.96
N ILE A 104 41.44 -14.37 11.05
CA ILE A 104 40.72 -13.52 12.03
C ILE A 104 41.15 -13.88 13.45
N SER A 105 41.13 -15.17 13.80
CA SER A 105 41.54 -15.65 15.12
C SER A 105 42.98 -15.27 15.44
N ALA A 106 43.91 -15.45 14.50
CA ALA A 106 45.31 -15.04 14.69
C ALA A 106 45.45 -13.52 14.91
N ALA A 107 44.69 -12.70 14.18
CA ALA A 107 44.70 -11.25 14.34
C ALA A 107 44.13 -10.80 15.71
N GLN A 108 43.03 -11.41 16.14
CA GLN A 108 42.40 -11.16 17.43
C GLN A 108 43.31 -11.55 18.59
N VAL A 109 43.90 -12.75 18.56
CA VAL A 109 44.84 -13.22 19.59
C VAL A 109 46.07 -12.32 19.65
N SER A 110 46.66 -11.97 18.51
CA SER A 110 47.82 -11.07 18.44
C SER A 110 47.52 -9.70 19.09
N SER A 111 46.32 -9.18 18.83
CA SER A 111 45.86 -7.93 19.42
C SER A 111 45.57 -8.03 20.90
N ASN A 112 44.99 -9.14 21.35
CA ASN A 112 44.71 -9.36 22.76
C ASN A 112 46.01 -9.48 23.56
N VAL A 113 47.00 -10.22 23.03
CA VAL A 113 48.35 -10.30 23.61
C VAL A 113 49.01 -8.93 23.68
N THR A 114 48.89 -8.13 22.61
CA THR A 114 49.52 -6.80 22.55
C THR A 114 48.92 -5.83 23.55
N ILE A 115 47.59 -5.72 23.63
CA ILE A 115 46.93 -4.76 24.52
C ILE A 115 47.14 -5.14 26.00
N ASN A 116 47.24 -6.43 26.30
CA ASN A 116 47.51 -6.93 27.66
C ASN A 116 49.00 -7.05 28.00
N ALA A 117 49.91 -6.67 27.10
CA ALA A 117 51.34 -6.72 27.37
C ALA A 117 51.68 -5.81 28.57
N PRO A 118 52.47 -6.26 29.55
CA PRO A 118 52.81 -5.47 30.74
C PRO A 118 53.36 -4.08 30.38
N GLU A 119 54.13 -3.98 29.29
CA GLU A 119 54.69 -2.75 28.77
C GLU A 119 53.61 -1.78 28.30
N VAL A 120 52.58 -2.27 27.61
CA VAL A 120 51.46 -1.45 27.09
C VAL A 120 50.55 -0.99 28.22
N LEU A 121 50.22 -1.88 29.16
CA LEU A 121 49.44 -1.53 30.35
C LEU A 121 50.18 -0.54 31.26
N ARG A 122 51.52 -0.57 31.25
CA ARG A 122 52.34 0.42 31.94
C ARG A 122 52.29 1.77 31.23
N LEU A 123 52.44 1.82 29.90
CA LEU A 123 52.29 3.05 29.12
C LEU A 123 50.93 3.72 29.40
N ALA A 124 49.85 2.94 29.36
CA ALA A 124 48.49 3.46 29.56
C ALA A 124 48.23 4.01 30.98
N ARG A 125 48.99 3.54 31.97
CA ARG A 125 48.89 3.97 33.36
C ARG A 125 49.79 5.18 33.66
N ASP A 126 51.02 5.13 33.17
CA ASP A 126 52.10 6.02 33.58
C ASP A 126 52.21 7.26 32.66
N GLU A 127 51.67 7.20 31.45
CA GLU A 127 51.85 8.22 30.43
C GLU A 127 50.50 8.71 29.86
N GLN A 128 50.45 10.00 29.49
CA GLN A 128 49.34 10.58 28.72
C GLN A 128 49.83 10.80 27.28
N PHE A 129 48.97 10.52 26.31
CA PHE A 129 49.23 10.72 24.89
C PHE A 129 48.22 11.71 24.32
N ASP A 130 48.64 12.48 23.32
CA ASP A 130 47.79 13.43 22.60
C ASP A 130 47.05 12.76 21.42
N LEU A 131 47.58 11.62 20.94
CA LEU A 131 47.00 10.86 19.84
C LEU A 131 47.39 9.38 19.88
N ALA A 132 46.43 8.52 19.57
CA ALA A 132 46.65 7.11 19.27
C ALA A 132 46.55 6.85 17.76
N ILE A 133 47.59 6.27 17.16
CA ILE A 133 47.56 5.70 15.82
C ILE A 133 47.37 4.19 15.93
N VAL A 134 46.26 3.65 15.43
CA VAL A 134 45.90 2.25 15.59
C VAL A 134 46.00 1.54 14.25
N GLY A 135 46.84 0.52 14.17
CA GLY A 135 46.96 -0.34 12.99
C GLY A 135 45.78 -1.30 12.90
N TYR A 136 45.00 -1.20 11.83
CA TYR A 136 43.87 -2.11 11.58
C TYR A 136 44.31 -3.28 10.69
N PHE A 137 44.00 -4.51 11.11
CA PHE A 137 44.12 -5.69 10.25
C PHE A 137 43.19 -6.80 10.73
N MET A 138 42.03 -6.96 10.07
CA MET A 138 41.05 -8.02 10.34
C MET A 138 40.67 -8.13 11.84
N ASN A 139 40.80 -7.04 12.58
CA ASN A 139 40.45 -6.95 13.98
C ASN A 139 39.90 -5.55 14.32
N GLY A 140 38.61 -5.48 14.66
CA GLY A 140 37.92 -4.26 15.07
C GLY A 140 38.09 -3.88 16.55
N PHE A 141 38.30 -4.81 17.48
CA PHE A 141 38.30 -4.45 18.92
C PHE A 141 39.49 -3.56 19.34
N VAL A 142 40.54 -3.50 18.51
CA VAL A 142 41.72 -2.65 18.74
C VAL A 142 41.38 -1.15 18.77
N ILE A 143 40.21 -0.73 18.28
CA ILE A 143 39.71 0.66 18.42
C ILE A 143 39.66 1.15 19.88
N GLY A 144 39.53 0.23 20.85
CA GLY A 144 39.55 0.58 22.27
C GLY A 144 40.89 1.19 22.75
N VAL A 145 41.96 1.07 21.97
CA VAL A 145 43.27 1.69 22.27
C VAL A 145 43.17 3.21 22.47
N GLY A 146 42.32 3.91 21.71
CA GLY A 146 42.10 5.34 21.94
C GLY A 146 41.60 5.66 23.33
N GLN A 147 40.69 4.83 23.84
CA GLN A 147 40.15 4.96 25.19
C GLN A 147 41.14 4.52 26.26
N LEU A 148 41.93 3.49 25.98
CA LEU A 148 43.01 3.03 26.85
C LEU A 148 43.98 4.17 27.18
N PHE A 149 44.34 4.96 26.16
CA PHE A 149 45.24 6.12 26.29
C PHE A 149 44.51 7.46 26.45
N ARG A 150 43.17 7.46 26.47
CA ARG A 150 42.30 8.65 26.63
C ARG A 150 42.60 9.77 25.63
N CYS A 151 42.82 9.42 24.37
CA CYS A 151 43.17 10.36 23.30
C CYS A 151 42.43 10.06 21.99
N PRO A 152 42.35 11.05 21.06
CA PRO A 152 41.79 10.83 19.75
C PRO A 152 42.49 9.72 18.98
N THR A 153 41.74 9.01 18.13
CA THR A 153 42.22 7.83 17.40
C THR A 153 42.30 8.10 15.90
N VAL A 154 43.49 7.91 15.34
CA VAL A 154 43.71 7.77 13.90
C VAL A 154 43.88 6.29 13.58
N MET A 155 43.03 5.74 12.72
CA MET A 155 43.20 4.40 12.22
C MET A 155 44.10 4.40 10.99
N TYR A 156 45.04 3.47 10.92
CA TYR A 156 45.86 3.25 9.73
C TYR A 156 45.58 1.86 9.17
N PHE A 157 45.27 1.79 7.88
CA PHE A 157 45.14 0.52 7.16
C PHE A 157 46.15 0.43 6.03
N SER A 158 46.88 -0.68 6.00
CA SER A 158 47.87 -0.96 4.95
C SER A 158 47.25 -1.33 3.60
N ALA A 159 45.92 -1.34 3.48
CA ALA A 159 45.16 -1.64 2.26
C ALA A 159 44.01 -0.64 2.03
N GLY A 160 43.23 -0.86 0.97
CA GLY A 160 42.12 0.01 0.58
C GLY A 160 40.89 -0.10 1.47
N ALA A 161 39.94 0.82 1.30
CA ALA A 161 38.79 1.02 2.20
C ALA A 161 37.82 -0.15 2.44
N SER A 162 37.94 -1.30 1.77
CA SER A 162 36.99 -2.42 1.92
C SER A 162 36.95 -2.90 3.36
N GLY A 163 35.75 -3.07 3.93
CA GLY A 163 35.53 -3.46 5.32
C GLY A 163 35.70 -2.34 6.37
N LEU A 164 36.39 -1.24 6.06
CA LEU A 164 36.59 -0.10 6.98
C LEU A 164 35.65 1.08 6.75
N THR A 165 34.85 1.05 5.67
CA THR A 165 33.91 2.13 5.35
C THR A 165 32.95 2.42 6.52
N ASN A 166 32.54 1.40 7.25
CA ASN A 166 31.58 1.56 8.36
C ASN A 166 32.18 2.23 9.61
N VAL A 167 33.51 2.26 9.76
CA VAL A 167 34.16 2.84 10.96
C VAL A 167 33.88 4.34 11.05
N VAL A 168 33.90 5.04 9.91
CA VAL A 168 33.61 6.48 9.81
C VAL A 168 32.30 6.79 9.08
N GLY A 169 31.49 5.76 8.80
CA GLY A 169 30.21 5.89 8.09
C GLY A 169 30.30 6.21 6.59
N ASN A 170 31.42 5.89 5.94
CA ASN A 170 31.60 6.10 4.50
C ASN A 170 30.57 5.25 3.72
N PRO A 171 29.78 5.84 2.80
CA PRO A 171 28.74 5.10 2.08
C PRO A 171 29.35 4.04 1.16
N ALA A 172 28.76 2.84 1.20
CA ALA A 172 29.12 1.75 0.28
C ALA A 172 28.36 1.90 -1.05
N GLU A 173 29.03 2.41 -2.08
CA GLU A 173 28.47 2.57 -3.43
C GLU A 173 28.39 1.24 -4.21
N VAL A 174 27.57 0.30 -3.73
CA VAL A 174 27.45 -1.06 -4.28
C VAL A 174 27.01 -1.07 -5.76
N ALA A 175 26.30 -0.03 -6.21
CA ALA A 175 25.83 0.05 -7.58
C ALA A 175 26.94 0.46 -8.59
N ALA A 176 27.99 1.14 -8.13
CA ALA A 176 29.00 1.77 -8.99
C ALA A 176 30.42 1.27 -8.72
N VAL A 177 30.68 0.72 -7.54
CA VAL A 177 32.00 0.26 -7.13
C VAL A 177 32.04 -1.27 -7.00
N PRO A 178 32.82 -1.97 -7.84
CA PRO A 178 33.02 -3.40 -7.72
C PRO A 178 33.69 -3.77 -6.40
N HIS A 179 33.25 -4.88 -5.82
CA HIS A 179 33.86 -5.51 -4.67
C HIS A 179 35.26 -6.03 -5.03
N MET A 180 36.22 -5.97 -4.10
CA MET A 180 37.62 -6.34 -4.38
C MET A 180 37.78 -7.78 -4.90
N MET A 181 36.93 -8.71 -4.45
CA MET A 181 36.93 -10.11 -4.91
C MET A 181 36.39 -10.32 -6.33
N LEU A 182 35.66 -9.35 -6.88
CA LEU A 182 35.09 -9.43 -8.24
C LEU A 182 35.98 -8.80 -9.32
N GLY A 183 37.02 -8.07 -8.91
CA GLY A 183 37.91 -7.34 -9.80
C GLY A 183 37.31 -6.06 -10.39
N HIS A 184 38.08 -5.40 -11.26
CA HIS A 184 37.84 -4.03 -11.71
C HIS A 184 36.95 -3.95 -12.96
N LYS A 185 35.70 -4.42 -12.90
CA LYS A 185 34.70 -4.23 -13.97
C LYS A 185 33.94 -2.91 -13.79
N ASN A 186 34.27 -1.88 -14.57
CA ASN A 186 33.58 -0.58 -14.52
C ASN A 186 33.51 0.03 -15.93
N PRO A 187 32.32 0.42 -16.46
CA PRO A 187 30.99 0.31 -15.83
C PRO A 187 30.53 -1.14 -15.62
N MET A 188 29.82 -1.40 -14.52
CA MET A 188 29.22 -2.72 -14.25
C MET A 188 27.92 -2.90 -15.05
N THR A 189 27.74 -4.06 -15.70
CA THR A 189 26.45 -4.43 -16.27
C THR A 189 25.41 -4.73 -15.18
N PHE A 190 24.15 -4.96 -15.55
CA PHE A 190 23.13 -5.39 -14.59
C PHE A 190 23.55 -6.67 -13.85
N PHE A 191 24.04 -7.70 -14.56
CA PHE A 191 24.47 -8.95 -13.93
C PHE A 191 25.74 -8.78 -13.09
N ASP A 192 26.66 -7.91 -13.50
CA ASP A 192 27.81 -7.55 -12.65
C ASP A 192 27.33 -6.87 -11.36
N ARG A 193 26.33 -5.97 -11.42
CA ARG A 193 25.73 -5.35 -10.22
C ARG A 193 25.01 -6.35 -9.33
N VAL A 194 24.34 -7.36 -9.89
CA VAL A 194 23.74 -8.46 -9.11
C VAL A 194 24.81 -9.25 -8.38
N ALA A 195 25.85 -9.70 -9.08
CA ALA A 195 26.97 -10.41 -8.46
C ALA A 195 27.67 -9.55 -7.40
N ASN A 196 27.85 -8.26 -7.68
CA ASN A 196 28.42 -7.29 -6.75
C ASN A 196 27.57 -7.12 -5.50
N THR A 197 26.25 -7.02 -5.65
CA THR A 197 25.31 -6.90 -4.53
C THR A 197 25.33 -8.14 -3.65
N LEU A 198 25.33 -9.33 -4.26
CA LEU A 198 25.40 -10.60 -3.52
C LEU A 198 26.69 -10.72 -2.72
N ILE A 199 27.84 -10.43 -3.33
CA ILE A 199 29.14 -10.53 -2.64
C ILE A 199 29.30 -9.45 -1.55
N ASN A 200 28.82 -8.22 -1.77
CA ASN A 200 28.75 -7.22 -0.69
C ASN A 200 27.82 -7.69 0.46
N GLY A 201 26.74 -8.43 0.15
CA GLY A 201 25.90 -9.07 1.15
C GLY A 201 26.64 -10.13 1.96
N VAL A 202 27.44 -10.98 1.30
CA VAL A 202 28.31 -11.97 1.95
C VAL A 202 29.37 -11.28 2.82
N GLU A 203 30.01 -10.22 2.34
CA GLU A 203 30.96 -9.41 3.12
C GLU A 203 30.30 -8.84 4.38
N LYS A 204 29.08 -8.29 4.28
CA LYS A 204 28.33 -7.81 5.46
C LYS A 204 28.05 -8.91 6.48
N ILE A 205 27.65 -10.11 6.03
CA ILE A 205 27.44 -11.27 6.93
C ILE A 205 28.76 -11.67 7.59
N MET A 206 29.85 -11.70 6.82
CA MET A 206 31.19 -12.01 7.34
C MET A 206 31.65 -10.97 8.37
N LEU A 207 31.43 -9.68 8.14
CA LEU A 207 31.74 -8.61 9.10
C LEU A 207 30.90 -8.72 10.38
N GLN A 208 29.64 -9.18 10.30
CA GLN A 208 28.83 -9.47 11.49
C GLN A 208 29.37 -10.68 12.27
N TYR A 209 29.83 -11.72 11.56
CA TYR A 209 30.51 -12.85 12.19
C TYR A 209 31.81 -12.41 12.88
N VAL A 210 32.65 -11.61 12.21
CA VAL A 210 33.86 -11.01 12.77
C VAL A 210 33.51 -10.23 14.05
N ARG A 211 32.54 -9.32 13.96
CA ARG A 211 32.06 -8.54 15.12
C ARG A 211 31.60 -9.43 16.28
N TYR A 212 30.84 -10.49 16.00
CA TYR A 212 30.40 -11.45 17.02
C TYR A 212 31.59 -12.11 17.73
N THR A 213 32.64 -12.47 16.99
CA THR A 213 33.86 -13.07 17.58
C THR A 213 34.75 -12.08 18.31
N GLU A 214 34.72 -10.80 17.94
CA GLU A 214 35.52 -9.73 18.55
C GLU A 214 34.89 -9.16 19.82
N LEU A 215 33.56 -9.17 19.92
CA LEU A 215 32.85 -8.55 21.03
C LEU A 215 33.31 -9.06 22.41
N PRO A 216 33.51 -10.39 22.63
CA PRO A 216 34.07 -10.86 23.90
C PRO A 216 35.48 -10.35 24.19
N TYR A 217 36.33 -10.17 23.16
CA TYR A 217 37.64 -9.56 23.33
C TYR A 217 37.51 -8.07 23.68
N TYR A 218 36.61 -7.35 23.03
CA TYR A 218 36.38 -5.95 23.34
C TYR A 218 35.88 -5.77 24.78
N GLU A 219 34.82 -6.49 25.16
CA GLU A 219 34.20 -6.36 26.50
C GLU A 219 35.15 -6.78 27.63
N SER A 220 36.02 -7.77 27.40
CA SER A 220 37.01 -8.19 28.40
C SER A 220 38.16 -7.19 28.57
N ASN A 221 38.60 -6.53 27.50
CA ASN A 221 39.68 -5.54 27.53
C ASN A 221 39.18 -4.14 27.92
N PHE A 222 37.97 -3.79 27.52
CA PHE A 222 37.34 -2.47 27.68
C PHE A 222 35.97 -2.57 28.36
N PRO A 223 35.90 -3.08 29.60
CA PRO A 223 34.64 -3.30 30.30
C PRO A 223 33.94 -1.98 30.65
N ALA A 224 32.63 -1.90 30.38
CA ALA A 224 31.82 -0.71 30.63
C ALA A 224 31.84 -0.28 32.10
N GLU A 225 32.00 -1.22 33.04
CA GLU A 225 32.11 -0.96 34.49
C GLU A 225 33.34 -0.12 34.84
N LYS A 226 34.36 -0.08 33.98
CA LYS A 226 35.54 0.77 34.13
C LYS A 226 35.42 2.13 33.42
N GLY A 227 34.24 2.45 32.88
CA GLY A 227 33.96 3.71 32.18
C GLY A 227 34.41 3.73 30.72
N TYR A 228 34.70 2.57 30.12
CA TYR A 228 34.93 2.46 28.67
C TYR A 228 33.59 2.51 27.92
N LEU A 229 33.63 3.12 26.73
CA LEU A 229 32.53 3.14 25.78
C LEU A 229 32.24 1.74 25.27
N ASN A 230 30.98 1.50 24.90
CA ASN A 230 30.65 0.26 24.21
C ASN A 230 31.29 0.21 22.82
N TYR A 231 31.32 -0.98 22.21
CA TYR A 231 32.00 -1.21 20.93
C TYR A 231 31.53 -0.26 19.81
N ASP A 232 30.23 0.02 19.70
CA ASP A 232 29.68 0.90 18.66
C ASP A 232 30.03 2.38 18.89
N GLU A 233 29.98 2.83 20.13
CA GLU A 233 30.42 4.18 20.53
C GLU A 233 31.92 4.38 20.28
N ALA A 234 32.73 3.36 20.56
CA ALA A 234 34.16 3.37 20.28
C ALA A 234 34.47 3.48 18.79
N MET A 235 33.70 2.78 17.95
CA MET A 235 33.83 2.87 16.49
C MET A 235 33.52 4.28 16.00
N ARG A 236 32.44 4.90 16.51
CA ARG A 236 32.01 6.26 16.14
C ARG A 236 33.01 7.35 16.55
N ASN A 237 33.87 7.07 17.53
CA ASN A 237 34.87 8.00 18.03
C ASN A 237 36.22 7.94 17.31
N VAL A 238 36.33 7.22 16.18
CA VAL A 238 37.51 7.26 15.32
C VAL A 238 37.55 8.58 14.55
N SER A 239 38.59 9.38 14.78
CA SER A 239 38.73 10.73 14.22
C SER A 239 39.09 10.73 12.73
N LEU A 240 39.87 9.75 12.28
CA LEU A 240 40.44 9.71 10.93
C LEU A 240 40.84 8.29 10.55
N VAL A 241 40.67 7.93 9.28
CA VAL A 241 41.18 6.69 8.69
C VAL A 241 42.18 7.03 7.58
N LEU A 242 43.43 6.58 7.73
CA LEU A 242 44.47 6.64 6.71
C LEU A 242 44.50 5.32 5.94
N LEU A 243 44.30 5.39 4.62
CA LEU A 243 44.30 4.25 3.72
C LEU A 243 45.58 4.26 2.87
N ASN A 244 46.34 3.17 2.87
CA ASN A 244 47.50 3.06 1.98
C ASN A 244 47.10 2.68 0.54
N THR A 245 46.17 3.43 -0.05
CA THR A 245 45.76 3.37 -1.47
C THR A 245 45.72 4.76 -2.08
N HIS A 246 45.72 4.81 -3.40
CA HIS A 246 45.52 6.03 -4.17
C HIS A 246 44.47 5.79 -5.26
N PHE A 247 43.61 6.78 -5.53
CA PHE A 247 42.54 6.68 -6.53
C PHE A 247 43.00 6.26 -7.94
N THR A 248 44.29 6.41 -8.29
CA THR A 248 44.82 5.92 -9.58
C THR A 248 44.97 4.40 -9.63
N GLN A 249 44.88 3.72 -8.50
CA GLN A 249 45.06 2.27 -8.35
C GLN A 249 43.73 1.51 -8.26
N THR A 250 42.62 2.20 -8.00
CA THR A 250 41.29 1.63 -7.82
C THR A 250 40.26 2.32 -8.70
N VAL A 251 39.02 1.82 -8.74
CA VAL A 251 37.94 2.59 -9.35
C VAL A 251 37.63 3.84 -8.51
N PRO A 252 37.18 4.96 -9.13
CA PRO A 252 36.72 6.12 -8.40
C PRO A 252 35.60 5.77 -7.41
N ARG A 253 35.70 6.26 -6.17
CA ARG A 253 34.68 6.10 -5.13
C ARG A 253 34.64 7.33 -4.22
N PRO A 254 33.48 7.63 -3.62
CA PRO A 254 33.39 8.71 -2.64
C PRO A 254 34.08 8.32 -1.34
N TYR A 255 34.84 9.27 -0.79
CA TYR A 255 35.37 9.22 0.56
C TYR A 255 34.85 10.42 1.36
N LEU A 256 34.46 10.17 2.60
CA LEU A 256 34.27 11.21 3.60
C LEU A 256 35.61 11.91 3.90
N ALA A 257 35.54 13.14 4.38
CA ALA A 257 36.74 13.95 4.64
C ALA A 257 37.67 13.35 5.71
N ASN A 258 37.13 12.50 6.61
CA ASN A 258 37.90 11.74 7.60
C ASN A 258 38.41 10.38 7.09
N MET A 259 38.34 10.11 5.78
CA MET A 259 38.91 8.93 5.15
C MET A 259 39.90 9.36 4.06
N VAL A 260 41.20 9.30 4.38
CA VAL A 260 42.26 9.93 3.60
C VAL A 260 43.17 8.88 2.96
N GLU A 261 43.36 9.03 1.65
CA GLU A 261 44.28 8.23 0.87
C GLU A 261 45.74 8.70 1.03
N VAL A 262 46.59 7.79 1.50
CA VAL A 262 48.04 7.97 1.68
C VAL A 262 48.80 6.86 0.95
N GLY A 263 48.29 6.41 -0.20
CA GLY A 263 48.91 5.36 -1.01
C GLY A 263 50.36 5.65 -1.35
N GLY A 264 51.22 4.68 -1.04
CA GLY A 264 52.67 4.77 -1.25
C GLY A 264 53.43 5.43 -0.11
N ILE A 265 52.84 5.53 1.09
CA ILE A 265 53.47 6.18 2.26
C ILE A 265 54.83 5.58 2.65
N GLN A 266 55.08 4.31 2.32
CA GLN A 266 56.35 3.62 2.59
C GLN A 266 57.47 3.93 1.58
N ILE A 267 57.16 4.59 0.46
CA ILE A 267 58.13 4.91 -0.60
C ILE A 267 58.97 6.09 -0.16
N ASN A 268 60.30 5.95 -0.22
CA ASN A 268 61.18 7.07 0.07
C ASN A 268 61.31 7.96 -1.17
N VAL A 269 60.93 9.24 -1.03
CA VAL A 269 61.12 10.24 -2.10
C VAL A 269 62.59 10.31 -2.52
N LYS A 270 63.50 10.13 -1.54
CA LYS A 270 64.94 9.92 -1.76
C LYS A 270 65.28 8.48 -1.32
N PRO A 271 65.50 7.55 -2.26
CA PRO A 271 65.86 6.18 -1.93
C PRO A 271 67.08 6.11 -1.01
N GLU A 272 67.04 5.20 -0.03
CA GLU A 272 68.19 4.96 0.85
C GLU A 272 69.36 4.34 0.04
N PRO A 273 70.62 4.64 0.37
CA PRO A 273 71.76 4.02 -0.30
C PRO A 273 71.73 2.49 -0.20
N LEU A 274 72.01 1.80 -1.31
CA LEU A 274 72.14 0.35 -1.33
C LEU A 274 73.41 -0.09 -0.55
N PRO A 275 73.38 -1.27 0.12
CA PRO A 275 74.59 -1.93 0.59
C PRO A 275 75.63 -2.05 -0.53
N GLY A 276 76.91 -1.88 -0.22
CA GLY A 276 77.96 -1.74 -1.23
C GLY A 276 78.10 -2.94 -2.17
N ASP A 277 77.90 -4.15 -1.67
CA ASP A 277 77.88 -5.39 -2.45
C ASP A 277 76.68 -5.48 -3.41
N LEU A 278 75.50 -5.07 -2.94
CA LEU A 278 74.29 -5.01 -3.75
C LEU A 278 74.36 -3.89 -4.81
N GLN A 279 74.91 -2.73 -4.45
CA GLN A 279 75.15 -1.61 -5.37
C GLN A 279 76.09 -2.05 -6.49
N GLN A 280 77.24 -2.64 -6.16
CA GLN A 280 78.19 -3.16 -7.15
C GLN A 280 77.57 -4.27 -8.02
N PHE A 281 76.71 -5.10 -7.44
CA PHE A 281 75.98 -6.13 -8.17
C PHE A 281 74.99 -5.53 -9.18
N LEU A 282 74.27 -4.46 -8.84
CA LEU A 282 73.34 -3.79 -9.76
C LEU A 282 74.05 -2.94 -10.81
N ASP A 283 75.12 -2.24 -10.44
CA ASP A 283 75.91 -1.42 -11.36
C ASP A 283 76.56 -2.27 -12.45
N GLY A 284 77.02 -3.47 -12.08
CA GLY A 284 77.60 -4.43 -13.03
C GLY A 284 76.60 -5.15 -13.94
N ALA A 285 75.29 -4.85 -13.86
CA ALA A 285 74.26 -5.53 -14.67
C ALA A 285 74.32 -5.16 -16.17
N GLY A 286 75.01 -4.09 -16.54
CA GLY A 286 75.23 -3.69 -17.93
C GLY A 286 73.93 -3.42 -18.71
N HIS A 287 74.00 -3.56 -20.03
CA HIS A 287 72.87 -3.29 -20.94
C HIS A 287 71.70 -4.28 -20.80
N ASP A 288 71.99 -5.53 -20.41
CA ASP A 288 70.97 -6.57 -20.21
C ASP A 288 70.08 -6.28 -19.00
N GLY A 289 70.61 -5.55 -18.00
CA GLY A 289 69.90 -5.10 -16.81
C GLY A 289 69.69 -6.19 -15.75
N ALA A 290 68.91 -5.85 -14.73
CA ALA A 290 68.62 -6.70 -13.59
C ALA A 290 67.12 -7.01 -13.42
N ILE A 291 66.81 -8.15 -12.80
CA ILE A 291 65.47 -8.57 -12.39
C ILE A 291 65.45 -8.73 -10.88
N PHE A 292 64.39 -8.26 -10.24
CA PHE A 292 64.16 -8.46 -8.82
C PHE A 292 63.05 -9.49 -8.60
N ILE A 293 63.22 -10.41 -7.66
CA ILE A 293 62.26 -11.45 -7.29
C ILE A 293 61.94 -11.34 -5.80
N SER A 294 60.67 -11.11 -5.47
CA SER A 294 60.20 -11.04 -4.08
C SER A 294 58.75 -11.52 -3.95
N PHE A 295 58.56 -12.57 -3.15
CA PHE A 295 57.22 -13.10 -2.82
C PHE A 295 56.64 -12.51 -1.51
N GLY A 296 57.14 -11.35 -1.08
CA GLY A 296 56.63 -10.65 0.11
C GLY A 296 57.30 -11.08 1.43
N SER A 297 56.81 -10.56 2.56
CA SER A 297 57.39 -10.81 3.89
C SER A 297 56.95 -12.13 4.53
N ASN A 298 55.75 -12.60 4.17
CA ASN A 298 55.07 -13.70 4.88
C ASN A 298 55.24 -15.05 4.17
N LEU A 299 55.66 -15.04 2.90
CA LEU A 299 55.99 -16.24 2.15
C LEU A 299 57.51 -16.49 2.22
N ARG A 300 57.88 -17.66 2.74
CA ARG A 300 59.26 -18.13 2.80
C ARG A 300 59.61 -18.82 1.48
N SER A 301 60.50 -18.21 0.70
CA SER A 301 60.91 -18.74 -0.61
C SER A 301 61.62 -20.07 -0.47
N SER A 302 62.31 -20.32 0.65
CA SER A 302 62.93 -21.61 0.93
C SER A 302 61.93 -22.75 1.15
N ASN A 303 60.66 -22.44 1.43
CA ASN A 303 59.61 -23.43 1.69
C ASN A 303 58.77 -23.72 0.44
N MET A 304 59.18 -23.21 -0.73
CA MET A 304 58.48 -23.42 -1.99
C MET A 304 58.58 -24.87 -2.47
N ARG A 305 57.48 -25.40 -3.00
CA ARG A 305 57.44 -26.74 -3.62
C ARG A 305 58.55 -26.90 -4.66
N GLN A 306 59.22 -28.05 -4.63
CA GLN A 306 60.48 -28.25 -5.36
C GLN A 306 60.34 -28.08 -6.88
N ASP A 307 59.22 -28.49 -7.48
CA ASP A 307 58.93 -28.31 -8.90
C ASP A 307 58.82 -26.83 -9.30
N LYS A 308 58.25 -25.99 -8.43
CA LYS A 308 58.12 -24.55 -8.66
C LYS A 308 59.46 -23.83 -8.48
N LEU A 309 60.20 -24.22 -7.45
CA LEU A 309 61.56 -23.74 -7.22
C LEU A 309 62.45 -24.06 -8.43
N GLU A 310 62.41 -25.30 -8.93
CA GLU A 310 63.20 -25.70 -10.09
C GLU A 310 62.77 -24.95 -11.36
N ALA A 311 61.48 -24.73 -11.59
CA ALA A 311 61.00 -23.94 -12.73
C ALA A 311 61.53 -22.49 -12.71
N ILE A 312 61.60 -21.84 -11.54
CA ILE A 312 62.17 -20.50 -11.39
C ILE A 312 63.69 -20.54 -11.60
N LEU A 313 64.39 -21.51 -11.01
CA LEU A 313 65.84 -21.66 -11.17
C LEU A 313 66.25 -21.93 -12.61
N SER A 314 65.53 -22.79 -13.33
CA SER A 314 65.78 -23.05 -14.75
C SER A 314 65.57 -21.82 -15.61
N MET A 315 64.50 -21.05 -15.36
CA MET A 315 64.28 -19.76 -16.01
C MET A 315 65.46 -18.81 -15.76
N ILE A 316 65.93 -18.67 -14.51
CA ILE A 316 67.06 -17.81 -14.14
C ILE A 316 68.35 -18.21 -14.86
N ARG A 317 68.64 -19.51 -14.98
CA ARG A 317 69.83 -20.02 -15.68
C ARG A 317 69.81 -19.65 -17.16
N GLY A 318 68.63 -19.49 -17.76
CA GLY A 318 68.44 -19.08 -19.14
C GLY A 318 68.47 -17.56 -19.38
N LEU A 319 68.59 -16.74 -18.33
CA LEU A 319 68.60 -15.28 -18.44
C LEU A 319 69.99 -14.68 -18.58
N LYS A 320 70.09 -13.60 -19.35
CA LYS A 320 71.29 -12.74 -19.39
C LYS A 320 71.33 -11.72 -18.26
N GLN A 321 70.17 -11.43 -17.69
CA GLN A 321 69.99 -10.48 -16.60
C GLN A 321 70.66 -10.98 -15.33
N ARG A 322 71.15 -10.03 -14.52
CA ARG A 322 71.43 -10.28 -13.11
C ARG A 322 70.12 -10.40 -12.35
N VAL A 323 70.02 -11.34 -11.42
CA VAL A 323 68.79 -11.60 -10.66
C VAL A 323 69.06 -11.34 -9.19
N ILE A 324 68.22 -10.53 -8.56
CA ILE A 324 68.21 -10.34 -7.12
C ILE A 324 66.98 -11.07 -6.59
N TRP A 325 67.17 -11.96 -5.62
CA TRP A 325 66.07 -12.72 -5.03
C TRP A 325 66.06 -12.57 -3.51
N LYS A 326 64.96 -12.04 -2.96
CA LYS A 326 64.68 -12.12 -1.52
C LYS A 326 64.57 -13.58 -1.10
N TRP A 327 65.55 -14.06 -0.34
CA TRP A 327 65.68 -15.46 0.10
C TRP A 327 65.85 -15.51 1.61
N ASP A 328 65.02 -16.29 2.30
CA ASP A 328 64.91 -16.25 3.77
C ASP A 328 65.98 -17.04 4.54
N GLN A 329 66.93 -17.67 3.85
CA GLN A 329 68.09 -18.36 4.43
C GLN A 329 69.42 -17.72 3.98
N ASP A 330 70.54 -18.09 4.63
CA ASP A 330 71.87 -17.58 4.25
C ASP A 330 72.41 -18.22 2.96
N GLU A 331 71.94 -19.42 2.63
CA GLU A 331 72.35 -20.18 1.45
C GLU A 331 71.14 -20.61 0.62
N MET A 332 71.33 -20.70 -0.70
CA MET A 332 70.32 -21.16 -1.66
C MET A 332 70.83 -22.42 -2.37
N PRO A 333 70.09 -23.55 -2.31
CA PRO A 333 70.44 -24.76 -3.05
C PRO A 333 70.51 -24.49 -4.55
N ASN A 334 71.56 -24.99 -5.22
CA ASN A 334 71.76 -24.86 -6.67
C ASN A 334 71.71 -23.41 -7.21
N ARG A 335 72.16 -22.43 -6.41
CA ARG A 335 72.17 -21.00 -6.75
C ARG A 335 72.92 -20.73 -8.07
N PRO A 336 72.25 -20.18 -9.09
CA PRO A 336 72.90 -19.71 -10.31
C PRO A 336 73.88 -18.56 -10.04
N SER A 337 74.96 -18.47 -10.82
CA SER A 337 76.02 -17.46 -10.62
C SER A 337 75.56 -16.02 -10.88
N ASN A 338 74.47 -15.83 -11.63
CA ASN A 338 73.84 -14.54 -11.88
C ASN A 338 72.82 -14.13 -10.79
N VAL A 339 72.75 -14.82 -9.65
CA VAL A 339 71.80 -14.52 -8.56
C VAL A 339 72.48 -13.88 -7.36
N PHE A 340 71.95 -12.76 -6.87
CA PHE A 340 72.19 -12.19 -5.55
C PHE A 340 71.04 -12.54 -4.60
N ILE A 341 71.34 -12.99 -3.37
CA ILE A 341 70.32 -13.34 -2.38
C ILE A 341 70.44 -12.49 -1.13
N GLY A 342 69.32 -12.25 -0.44
CA GLY A 342 69.33 -11.64 0.88
C GLY A 342 68.02 -11.85 1.65
N LYS A 343 68.12 -12.02 2.98
CA LYS A 343 66.99 -12.21 3.89
C LYS A 343 66.04 -11.02 3.92
N TRP A 344 66.60 -9.82 3.92
CA TRP A 344 65.87 -8.58 3.81
C TRP A 344 66.64 -7.63 2.90
N LEU A 345 65.97 -7.17 1.86
CA LEU A 345 66.56 -6.33 0.81
C LEU A 345 65.85 -4.96 0.79
N PRO A 346 66.56 -3.85 0.52
CA PRO A 346 65.97 -2.52 0.39
C PRO A 346 65.19 -2.42 -0.93
N GLN A 347 63.98 -3.00 -0.95
CA GLN A 347 63.14 -3.16 -2.15
C GLN A 347 62.91 -1.83 -2.89
N ASP A 348 62.53 -0.77 -2.17
CA ASP A 348 62.33 0.57 -2.73
C ASP A 348 63.58 1.08 -3.47
N SER A 349 64.76 0.97 -2.85
CA SER A 349 66.03 1.37 -3.47
C SER A 349 66.44 0.47 -4.65
N ILE A 350 66.11 -0.81 -4.61
CA ILE A 350 66.32 -1.72 -5.76
C ILE A 350 65.42 -1.31 -6.92
N LEU A 351 64.14 -1.03 -6.66
CA LEU A 351 63.16 -0.60 -7.66
C LEU A 351 63.52 0.77 -8.27
N ALA A 352 64.11 1.67 -7.47
CA ALA A 352 64.61 2.95 -7.93
C ALA A 352 65.87 2.86 -8.81
N HIS A 353 66.56 1.72 -8.83
CA HIS A 353 67.85 1.59 -9.50
C HIS A 353 67.69 1.59 -11.04
N PRO A 354 68.46 2.40 -11.80
CA PRO A 354 68.28 2.56 -13.25
C PRO A 354 68.49 1.27 -14.07
N ASN A 355 69.28 0.33 -13.56
CA ASN A 355 69.53 -0.95 -14.21
C ASN A 355 68.44 -2.01 -13.98
N LEU A 356 67.46 -1.77 -13.09
CA LEU A 356 66.38 -2.73 -12.87
C LEU A 356 65.35 -2.64 -14.01
N LYS A 357 65.06 -3.78 -14.64
CA LYS A 357 64.17 -3.89 -15.82
C LYS A 357 62.83 -4.54 -15.53
N LEU A 358 62.78 -5.46 -14.58
CA LEU A 358 61.59 -6.24 -14.28
C LEU A 358 61.50 -6.58 -12.79
N PHE A 359 60.29 -6.57 -12.26
CA PHE A 359 59.98 -7.09 -10.94
C PHE A 359 59.07 -8.32 -11.02
N ILE A 360 59.56 -9.47 -10.57
CA ILE A 360 58.76 -10.68 -10.38
C ILE A 360 58.25 -10.68 -8.94
N THR A 361 56.94 -10.65 -8.77
CA THR A 361 56.34 -10.47 -7.44
C THR A 361 55.05 -11.24 -7.25
N HIS A 362 54.75 -11.57 -6.00
CA HIS A 362 53.45 -12.10 -5.59
C HIS A 362 52.27 -11.12 -5.80
N GLY A 363 52.52 -9.83 -6.07
CA GLY A 363 51.45 -8.87 -6.34
C GLY A 363 50.82 -8.20 -5.11
N GLY A 364 51.49 -8.24 -3.96
CA GLY A 364 51.05 -7.49 -2.78
C GLY A 364 51.04 -5.98 -3.03
N LEU A 365 50.05 -5.28 -2.46
CA LEU A 365 49.77 -3.86 -2.73
C LEU A 365 50.99 -2.93 -2.56
N GLY A 366 51.78 -3.11 -1.50
CA GLY A 366 52.97 -2.29 -1.27
C GLY A 366 54.02 -2.45 -2.38
N SER A 367 54.28 -3.70 -2.78
CA SER A 367 55.21 -4.05 -3.85
C SER A 367 54.78 -3.53 -5.21
N THR A 368 53.49 -3.65 -5.55
CA THR A 368 52.97 -3.15 -6.83
C THR A 368 52.96 -1.61 -6.87
N THR A 369 52.72 -0.96 -5.73
CA THR A 369 52.78 0.51 -5.60
C THR A 369 54.20 1.04 -5.77
N GLU A 370 55.20 0.41 -5.13
CA GLU A 370 56.60 0.79 -5.28
C GLU A 370 57.09 0.61 -6.74
N ALA A 371 56.69 -0.50 -7.38
CA ALA A 371 57.01 -0.75 -8.78
C ALA A 371 56.38 0.30 -9.71
N MET A 372 55.11 0.64 -9.48
CA MET A 372 54.43 1.70 -10.21
C MET A 372 55.12 3.05 -10.03
N TYR A 373 55.50 3.41 -8.80
CA TYR A 373 56.17 4.67 -8.50
C TYR A 373 57.52 4.80 -9.23
N HIS A 374 58.30 3.73 -9.31
CA HIS A 374 59.60 3.70 -9.99
C HIS A 374 59.52 3.34 -11.48
N GLY A 375 58.33 3.13 -12.03
CA GLY A 375 58.16 2.80 -13.44
C GLY A 375 58.66 1.40 -13.81
N VAL A 376 58.60 0.42 -12.91
CA VAL A 376 59.11 -0.94 -13.13
C VAL A 376 57.97 -1.89 -13.50
N PRO A 377 58.00 -2.55 -14.68
CA PRO A 377 56.95 -3.49 -15.08
C PRO A 377 57.02 -4.79 -14.28
N ILE A 378 55.89 -5.51 -14.23
CA ILE A 378 55.70 -6.67 -13.34
C ILE A 378 55.43 -7.98 -14.10
N VAL A 379 56.01 -9.08 -13.62
CA VAL A 379 55.45 -10.43 -13.80
C VAL A 379 54.91 -10.89 -12.46
N GLY A 380 53.58 -10.93 -12.36
CA GLY A 380 52.83 -11.24 -11.16
C GLY A 380 52.58 -12.73 -11.01
N ILE A 381 52.88 -13.29 -9.84
CA ILE A 381 52.56 -14.68 -9.47
C ILE A 381 51.67 -14.64 -8.22
N PRO A 382 50.36 -14.36 -8.37
CA PRO A 382 49.47 -14.19 -7.22
C PRO A 382 49.35 -15.48 -6.41
N MET A 383 49.43 -15.36 -5.09
CA MET A 383 49.40 -16.47 -4.15
C MET A 383 48.08 -16.52 -3.38
N PHE A 384 47.68 -15.41 -2.72
CA PHE A 384 46.46 -15.35 -1.91
C PHE A 384 46.00 -13.91 -1.66
N GLY A 385 44.80 -13.73 -1.09
CA GLY A 385 44.32 -12.43 -0.61
C GLY A 385 44.05 -11.42 -1.73
N ASP A 386 44.49 -10.18 -1.54
CA ASP A 386 44.30 -9.05 -2.48
C ASP A 386 45.14 -9.16 -3.77
N GLN A 387 46.14 -10.04 -3.77
CA GLN A 387 47.15 -10.17 -4.82
C GLN A 387 46.56 -10.44 -6.20
N GLU A 388 45.55 -11.31 -6.29
CA GLU A 388 44.92 -11.65 -7.58
C GLU A 388 44.20 -10.44 -8.19
N GLY A 389 43.52 -9.65 -7.36
CA GLY A 389 42.88 -8.41 -7.78
C GLY A 389 43.88 -7.37 -8.27
N ASN A 390 45.00 -7.22 -7.55
CA ASN A 390 46.08 -6.30 -7.91
C ASN A 390 46.73 -6.68 -9.25
N ILE A 391 47.09 -7.97 -9.45
CA ILE A 391 47.70 -8.43 -10.71
C ILE A 391 46.72 -8.34 -11.88
N LYS A 392 45.44 -8.68 -11.68
CA LYS A 392 44.41 -8.49 -12.73
C LYS A 392 44.31 -7.02 -13.18
N GLN A 393 44.46 -6.07 -12.24
CA GLN A 393 44.50 -4.65 -12.59
C GLN A 393 45.74 -4.31 -13.42
N ILE A 394 46.92 -4.81 -13.03
CA ILE A 394 48.18 -4.60 -13.77
C ILE A 394 48.08 -5.10 -15.21
N VAL A 395 47.49 -6.29 -15.41
CA VAL A 395 47.27 -6.87 -16.74
C VAL A 395 46.30 -6.01 -17.56
N LYS A 396 45.19 -5.57 -16.93
CA LYS A 396 44.20 -4.69 -17.58
C LYS A 396 44.80 -3.34 -18.00
N GLU A 397 45.71 -2.81 -17.20
CA GLU A 397 46.43 -1.56 -17.47
C GLU A 397 47.67 -1.76 -18.35
N GLU A 398 47.92 -3.00 -18.79
CA GLU A 398 48.95 -3.39 -19.74
C GLU A 398 50.39 -3.06 -19.31
N TRP A 399 50.70 -3.10 -18.01
CA TRP A 399 52.06 -2.87 -17.50
C TRP A 399 52.69 -4.06 -16.77
N GLY A 400 52.06 -5.23 -16.91
CA GLY A 400 52.64 -6.50 -16.51
C GLY A 400 51.83 -7.69 -16.99
N LEU A 401 52.31 -8.89 -16.65
CA LEU A 401 51.65 -10.17 -16.93
C LEU A 401 51.35 -10.94 -15.65
N SER A 402 50.36 -11.83 -15.72
CA SER A 402 50.01 -12.76 -14.64
C SER A 402 50.45 -14.18 -15.01
N VAL A 403 51.06 -14.88 -14.06
CA VAL A 403 51.37 -16.31 -14.14
C VAL A 403 50.72 -16.99 -12.95
N SER A 404 49.85 -17.97 -13.20
CA SER A 404 49.25 -18.77 -12.13
C SER A 404 50.33 -19.57 -11.41
N PHE A 405 50.35 -19.52 -10.07
CA PHE A 405 51.30 -20.30 -9.29
C PHE A 405 51.11 -21.81 -9.51
N ASP A 406 49.86 -22.27 -9.69
CA ASP A 406 49.56 -23.69 -9.92
C ASP A 406 50.04 -24.17 -11.28
N GLU A 407 49.87 -23.35 -12.29
CA GLU A 407 50.27 -23.65 -13.67
C GLU A 407 51.72 -23.27 -13.94
N LEU A 408 52.45 -22.72 -12.96
CA LEU A 408 53.81 -22.24 -13.14
C LEU A 408 54.73 -23.38 -13.60
N THR A 409 55.26 -23.24 -14.81
CA THR A 409 56.31 -24.06 -15.41
C THR A 409 57.44 -23.13 -15.90
N GLU A 410 58.60 -23.71 -16.20
CA GLU A 410 59.72 -22.96 -16.79
C GLU A 410 59.29 -22.25 -18.08
N GLU A 411 58.53 -22.94 -18.95
CA GLU A 411 58.09 -22.42 -20.24
C GLU A 411 57.19 -21.19 -20.08
N ILE A 412 56.15 -21.29 -19.23
CA ILE A 412 55.19 -20.21 -19.00
C ILE A 412 55.88 -19.00 -18.37
N LEU A 413 56.73 -19.22 -17.36
CA LEU A 413 57.43 -18.14 -16.67
C LEU A 413 58.46 -17.46 -17.58
N THR A 414 59.23 -18.25 -18.34
CA THR A 414 60.22 -17.72 -19.31
C THR A 414 59.52 -16.93 -20.42
N GLY A 415 58.38 -17.40 -20.90
CA GLY A 415 57.55 -16.70 -21.88
C GLY A 415 57.10 -15.33 -21.37
N ALA A 416 56.54 -15.28 -20.15
CA ALA A 416 56.08 -14.05 -19.53
C ALA A 416 57.23 -13.05 -19.30
N VAL A 417 58.37 -13.50 -18.75
CA VAL A 417 59.54 -12.66 -18.51
C VAL A 417 60.09 -12.09 -19.81
N LYS A 418 60.22 -12.90 -20.87
CA LYS A 418 60.72 -12.44 -22.17
C LYS A 418 59.76 -11.45 -22.84
N GLU A 419 58.46 -11.68 -22.75
CA GLU A 419 57.44 -10.76 -23.29
C GLU A 419 57.53 -9.39 -22.60
N VAL A 420 57.57 -9.35 -21.25
CA VAL A 420 57.64 -8.07 -20.52
C VAL A 420 58.96 -7.33 -20.77
N LEU A 421 60.08 -8.05 -20.89
CA LEU A 421 61.38 -7.43 -21.18
C LEU A 421 61.53 -6.93 -22.62
N ARG A 422 60.91 -7.59 -23.60
CA ARG A 422 61.04 -7.22 -25.03
C ARG A 422 60.06 -6.14 -25.47
N ASN A 423 58.86 -6.13 -24.88
CA ASN A 423 57.79 -5.26 -25.33
C ASN A 423 57.77 -3.96 -24.52
N ALA A 424 58.24 -2.87 -25.13
CA ALA A 424 58.36 -1.56 -24.49
C ALA A 424 57.02 -1.05 -23.90
N ARG A 425 55.88 -1.51 -24.43
CA ARG A 425 54.55 -1.11 -23.94
C ARG A 425 54.40 -1.24 -22.43
N TYR A 426 54.93 -2.31 -21.82
CA TYR A 426 54.76 -2.53 -20.39
C TYR A 426 55.49 -1.47 -19.56
N ARG A 427 56.71 -1.11 -20.00
CA ARG A 427 57.53 -0.07 -19.39
C ARG A 427 56.90 1.32 -19.60
N GLU A 428 56.50 1.64 -20.83
CA GLU A 428 55.85 2.91 -21.17
C GLU A 428 54.51 3.09 -20.40
N ASN A 429 53.75 2.01 -20.24
CA ASN A 429 52.49 2.02 -19.51
C ASN A 429 52.71 2.27 -18.01
N VAL A 430 53.65 1.58 -17.36
CA VAL A 430 53.94 1.85 -15.94
C VAL A 430 54.54 3.24 -15.74
N GLU A 431 55.35 3.76 -16.66
CA GLU A 431 55.89 5.12 -16.57
C GLU A 431 54.79 6.19 -16.68
N ARG A 432 53.82 6.00 -17.58
CA ARG A 432 52.61 6.85 -17.64
C ARG A 432 51.82 6.78 -16.34
N ARG A 433 51.68 5.60 -15.74
CA ARG A 433 51.02 5.42 -14.43
C ARG A 433 51.82 6.06 -13.30
N ALA A 434 53.14 6.01 -13.35
CA ALA A 434 54.02 6.64 -12.37
C ALA A 434 53.81 8.16 -12.33
N VAL A 435 53.71 8.80 -13.51
CA VAL A 435 53.40 10.23 -13.63
C VAL A 435 52.06 10.54 -12.99
N LEU A 436 51.00 9.79 -13.33
CA LEU A 436 49.66 9.97 -12.74
C LEU A 436 49.65 9.74 -11.22
N PHE A 437 50.37 8.74 -10.73
CA PHE A 437 50.45 8.45 -9.30
C PHE A 437 51.16 9.57 -8.53
N LYS A 438 52.22 10.15 -9.11
CA LYS A 438 53.00 11.25 -8.52
C LYS A 438 52.30 12.61 -8.63
N ASP A 439 51.34 12.76 -9.54
CA ASP A 439 50.57 13.99 -9.72
C ASP A 439 49.52 14.18 -8.61
N ARG A 440 49.97 14.74 -7.49
CA ARG A 440 49.17 15.02 -6.30
C ARG A 440 49.65 16.29 -5.58
N PRO A 441 48.77 17.04 -4.88
CA PRO A 441 49.15 18.32 -4.26
C PRO A 441 50.23 18.22 -3.17
N LYS A 442 50.30 17.09 -2.46
CA LYS A 442 51.30 16.79 -1.42
C LYS A 442 51.71 15.33 -1.51
N GLY A 443 52.93 15.00 -1.10
CA GLY A 443 53.38 13.61 -1.01
C GLY A 443 52.49 12.78 -0.08
N ALA A 444 52.49 11.44 -0.24
CA ALA A 444 51.71 10.54 0.61
C ALA A 444 52.02 10.72 2.10
N LEU A 445 53.31 10.78 2.44
CA LEU A 445 53.81 11.00 3.80
C LEU A 445 53.43 12.38 4.36
N GLU A 446 53.61 13.44 3.58
CA GLU A 446 53.23 14.80 3.98
C GLU A 446 51.71 14.94 4.19
N THR A 447 50.92 14.24 3.38
CA THR A 447 49.46 14.18 3.51
C THR A 447 49.08 13.49 4.82
N ALA A 448 49.68 12.33 5.11
CA ALA A 448 49.45 11.61 6.36
C ALA A 448 49.80 12.46 7.59
N VAL A 449 50.97 13.09 7.58
CA VAL A 449 51.43 13.99 8.65
C VAL A 449 50.47 15.16 8.82
N TYR A 450 50.10 15.84 7.72
CA TYR A 450 49.18 16.97 7.78
C TYR A 450 47.87 16.60 8.47
N TRP A 451 47.29 15.45 8.14
CA TRP A 451 46.02 15.01 8.71
C TRP A 451 46.16 14.48 10.14
N VAL A 452 47.26 13.82 10.48
CA VAL A 452 47.58 13.46 11.87
C VAL A 452 47.68 14.71 12.74
N GLU A 453 48.47 15.69 12.32
CA GLU A 453 48.57 16.97 13.01
C GLU A 453 47.24 17.74 12.99
N TYR A 454 46.41 17.58 11.95
CA TYR A 454 45.07 18.19 11.90
C TYR A 454 44.17 17.64 13.00
N VAL A 455 44.17 16.32 13.21
CA VAL A 455 43.42 15.67 14.31
C VAL A 455 43.92 16.18 15.65
N ILE A 456 45.24 16.33 15.83
CA ILE A 456 45.84 16.88 17.06
C ILE A 456 45.39 18.33 17.27
N ARG A 457 45.58 19.22 16.28
CA ARG A 457 45.24 20.66 16.34
C ARG A 457 43.76 20.91 16.61
N HIS A 458 42.89 19.97 16.24
CA HIS A 458 41.45 20.09 16.40
C HIS A 458 40.86 19.10 17.42
N HIS A 459 41.69 18.62 18.35
CA HIS A 459 41.26 17.78 19.49
C HIS A 459 40.34 16.61 19.08
N GLY A 460 40.73 15.89 18.02
CA GLY A 460 39.96 14.76 17.48
C GLY A 460 39.09 15.08 16.26
N ALA A 461 39.09 16.33 15.79
CA ALA A 461 38.39 16.78 14.58
C ALA A 461 36.90 16.36 14.51
N PRO A 462 36.08 16.63 15.56
CA PRO A 462 34.68 16.19 15.62
C PRO A 462 33.81 16.73 14.48
N HIS A 463 34.20 17.83 13.86
CA HIS A 463 33.52 18.41 12.68
C HIS A 463 33.67 17.58 11.41
N LEU A 464 34.57 16.59 11.38
CA LEU A 464 34.68 15.64 10.26
C LEU A 464 33.79 14.40 10.44
N HIS A 465 33.12 14.26 11.59
CA HIS A 465 32.22 13.14 11.85
C HIS A 465 30.98 13.22 10.96
N TYR A 466 30.73 12.17 10.18
CA TYR A 466 29.54 12.09 9.33
C TYR A 466 28.35 11.59 10.13
N GLN A 467 27.34 12.45 10.31
CA GLN A 467 26.14 12.12 11.09
C GLN A 467 25.35 10.92 10.53
N GLY A 468 25.49 10.60 9.25
CA GLY A 468 24.89 9.37 8.70
C GLY A 468 25.48 8.09 9.29
N ALA A 469 26.66 8.14 9.92
CA ALA A 469 27.24 7.04 10.68
C ALA A 469 26.42 6.69 11.94
N ASP A 470 25.62 7.64 12.45
CA ASP A 470 24.81 7.47 13.66
C ASP A 470 23.40 6.95 13.36
N LEU A 471 22.97 7.01 12.09
CA LEU A 471 21.65 6.59 11.65
C LEU A 471 21.55 5.06 11.56
N ASN A 472 20.38 4.53 11.92
CA ASN A 472 20.09 3.13 11.64
C ASN A 472 19.80 2.90 10.15
N LEU A 473 19.74 1.63 9.72
CA LEU A 473 19.53 1.27 8.31
C LEU A 473 18.25 1.86 7.70
N LEU A 474 17.15 1.96 8.47
CA LEU A 474 15.88 2.50 7.99
C LEU A 474 15.99 4.00 7.72
N GLN A 475 16.60 4.74 8.65
CA GLN A 475 16.80 6.18 8.56
C GLN A 475 17.80 6.54 7.45
N LEU A 476 18.93 5.83 7.37
CA LEU A 476 19.95 6.06 6.34
C LEU A 476 19.40 5.80 4.92
N ALA A 477 18.49 4.83 4.78
CA ALA A 477 17.82 4.51 3.52
C ALA A 477 16.53 5.33 3.27
N LEU A 478 16.18 6.25 4.18
CA LEU A 478 14.96 7.07 4.13
C LEU A 478 13.65 6.26 4.06
N LEU A 479 13.66 5.00 4.54
CA LEU A 479 12.49 4.12 4.47
C LEU A 479 11.34 4.63 5.36
N ASP A 480 11.67 5.29 6.47
CA ASP A 480 10.73 6.00 7.34
C ASP A 480 10.07 7.19 6.62
N VAL A 481 10.84 7.98 5.87
CA VAL A 481 10.34 9.10 5.05
C VAL A 481 9.46 8.60 3.90
N TYR A 482 9.89 7.57 3.17
CA TYR A 482 9.08 6.96 2.11
C TYR A 482 7.77 6.39 2.65
N ALA A 483 7.80 5.74 3.83
CA ALA A 483 6.59 5.25 4.49
C ALA A 483 5.64 6.42 4.86
N PHE A 484 6.16 7.53 5.37
CA PHE A 484 5.36 8.71 5.69
C PHE A 484 4.70 9.34 4.46
N ILE A 485 5.45 9.52 3.37
CA ILE A 485 4.90 10.01 2.09
C ILE A 485 3.83 9.04 1.58
N GLY A 486 4.09 7.73 1.63
CA GLY A 486 3.12 6.70 1.27
C GLY A 486 1.83 6.78 2.07
N ALA A 487 1.92 7.05 3.37
CA ALA A 487 0.76 7.23 4.24
C ALA A 487 -0.07 8.47 3.87
N ILE A 488 0.57 9.60 3.54
CA ILE A 488 -0.12 10.81 3.06
C ILE A 488 -0.84 10.53 1.74
N LEU A 489 -0.15 9.91 0.77
CA LEU A 489 -0.75 9.57 -0.51
C LEU A 489 -1.94 8.61 -0.35
N PHE A 490 -1.84 7.66 0.58
CA PHE A 490 -2.94 6.78 0.93
C PHE A 490 -4.12 7.54 1.56
N ALA A 491 -3.86 8.49 2.46
CA ALA A 491 -4.90 9.32 3.06
C ALA A 491 -5.61 10.20 2.01
N VAL A 492 -4.85 10.81 1.08
CA VAL A 492 -5.41 11.58 -0.04
C VAL A 492 -6.22 10.68 -0.98
N TYR A 493 -5.71 9.50 -1.32
CA TYR A 493 -6.46 8.50 -2.10
C TYR A 493 -7.79 8.15 -1.42
N LYS A 494 -7.77 7.88 -0.11
CA LYS A 494 -8.98 7.63 0.66
C LYS A 494 -9.94 8.82 0.61
N LEU A 495 -9.46 10.04 0.77
CA LEU A 495 -10.28 11.25 0.72
C LEU A 495 -10.96 11.43 -0.64
N VAL A 496 -10.24 11.20 -1.75
CA VAL A 496 -10.79 11.31 -3.11
C VAL A 496 -11.84 10.23 -3.39
N VAL A 497 -11.62 9.00 -2.91
CA VAL A 497 -12.61 7.90 -3.03
C VAL A 497 -13.90 8.18 -2.25
N PHE A 498 -13.87 9.04 -1.22
CA PHE A 498 -15.07 9.43 -0.47
C PHE A 498 -15.94 10.51 -1.15
N LEU A 499 -15.49 11.10 -2.28
CA LEU A 499 -16.19 12.18 -2.99
C LEU A 499 -16.91 11.70 -4.27
N GLU A 500 -17.42 10.47 -4.30
CA GLU A 500 -18.17 9.96 -5.46
C GLU A 500 -19.58 10.59 -5.54
N ALA A 501 -19.81 11.36 -6.62
CA ALA A 501 -21.13 11.81 -7.03
C ALA A 501 -21.61 10.97 -8.23
N TYR A 502 -22.73 10.27 -8.08
CA TYR A 502 -23.34 9.49 -9.16
C TYR A 502 -24.23 10.38 -10.06
N ARG A 503 -24.26 10.07 -11.36
CA ARG A 503 -25.26 10.57 -12.32
C ARG A 503 -26.45 9.63 -12.32
N ILE A 504 -27.58 10.06 -11.77
CA ILE A 504 -28.76 9.20 -11.55
C ILE A 504 -29.92 9.67 -12.43
N LEU A 505 -30.45 8.77 -13.26
CA LEU A 505 -31.67 9.00 -14.03
C LEU A 505 -32.87 8.43 -13.28
N CYS A 506 -33.92 9.22 -13.06
CA CYS A 506 -35.23 8.70 -12.67
C CYS A 506 -36.25 8.98 -13.76
N ILE A 507 -36.93 7.93 -14.21
CA ILE A 507 -38.11 8.04 -15.07
C ILE A 507 -39.34 7.61 -14.29
N TYR A 508 -40.31 8.53 -14.14
CA TYR A 508 -41.54 8.30 -13.39
C TYR A 508 -42.75 8.69 -14.24
N PRO A 509 -43.12 7.88 -15.24
CA PRO A 509 -44.12 8.24 -16.22
C PRO A 509 -45.53 7.89 -15.74
N SER A 510 -45.96 8.53 -14.65
CA SER A 510 -47.30 8.32 -14.09
C SER A 510 -48.17 9.57 -14.23
N SER A 511 -49.41 9.37 -14.67
CA SER A 511 -50.40 10.45 -14.76
C SER A 511 -50.90 10.96 -13.39
N GLY A 512 -50.63 10.20 -12.32
CA GLY A 512 -51.03 10.54 -10.96
C GLY A 512 -49.97 11.38 -10.24
N ARG A 513 -50.33 12.61 -9.83
CA ARG A 513 -49.43 13.52 -9.09
C ARG A 513 -48.93 12.88 -7.78
N SER A 514 -49.79 12.13 -7.09
CA SER A 514 -49.46 11.43 -5.84
C SER A 514 -48.32 10.42 -5.97
N HIS A 515 -48.18 9.74 -7.12
CA HIS A 515 -47.11 8.76 -7.32
C HIS A 515 -45.78 9.48 -7.54
N VAL A 516 -45.78 10.50 -8.41
CA VAL A 516 -44.58 11.24 -8.79
C VAL A 516 -43.97 12.01 -7.61
N ILE A 517 -44.78 12.49 -6.65
CA ILE A 517 -44.29 13.19 -5.45
C ILE A 517 -43.29 12.33 -4.66
N VAL A 518 -43.52 11.01 -4.57
CA VAL A 518 -42.62 10.09 -3.85
C VAL A 518 -41.26 10.01 -4.56
N GLY A 519 -41.27 9.87 -5.89
CA GLY A 519 -40.05 9.88 -6.69
C GLY A 519 -39.30 11.20 -6.63
N GLN A 520 -40.02 12.32 -6.73
CA GLN A 520 -39.44 13.66 -6.61
C GLN A 520 -38.78 13.88 -5.24
N ALA A 521 -39.38 13.36 -4.17
CA ALA A 521 -38.79 13.45 -2.84
C ALA A 521 -37.46 12.70 -2.76
N LEU A 522 -37.39 11.46 -3.27
CA LEU A 522 -36.14 10.70 -3.32
C LEU A 522 -35.07 11.41 -4.15
N MET A 523 -35.43 11.85 -5.36
CA MET A 523 -34.47 12.52 -6.25
C MET A 523 -33.95 13.82 -5.65
N LYS A 524 -34.80 14.55 -4.91
CA LYS A 524 -34.37 15.74 -4.17
C LYS A 524 -33.37 15.38 -3.06
N GLY A 525 -33.63 14.34 -2.29
CA GLY A 525 -32.70 13.87 -1.26
C GLY A 525 -31.35 13.43 -1.83
N LEU A 526 -31.34 12.76 -2.97
CA LEU A 526 -30.10 12.38 -3.67
C LEU A 526 -29.31 13.61 -4.20
N ALA A 527 -30.00 14.62 -4.73
CA ALA A 527 -29.39 15.87 -5.17
C ALA A 527 -28.75 16.66 -4.01
N GLU A 528 -29.45 16.75 -2.87
CA GLU A 528 -28.96 17.40 -1.64
C GLU A 528 -27.71 16.71 -1.06
N ARG A 529 -27.50 15.43 -1.40
CA ARG A 529 -26.30 14.65 -1.04
C ARG A 529 -25.17 14.79 -2.05
N GLY A 530 -25.33 15.63 -3.09
CA GLY A 530 -24.29 15.99 -4.06
C GLY A 530 -24.31 15.19 -5.36
N HIS A 531 -25.28 14.31 -5.58
CA HIS A 531 -25.43 13.57 -6.83
C HIS A 531 -26.01 14.46 -7.95
N ASP A 532 -25.64 14.17 -9.21
CA ASP A 532 -26.23 14.81 -10.39
C ASP A 532 -27.45 14.00 -10.82
N VAL A 533 -28.64 14.54 -10.62
CA VAL A 533 -29.88 13.80 -10.80
C VAL A 533 -30.71 14.35 -11.95
N THR A 534 -31.27 13.47 -12.78
CA THR A 534 -32.18 13.82 -13.87
C THR A 534 -33.53 13.14 -13.64
N MET A 535 -34.59 13.94 -13.47
CA MET A 535 -35.96 13.46 -13.27
C MET A 535 -36.80 13.67 -14.54
N VAL A 536 -37.36 12.59 -15.07
CA VAL A 536 -38.28 12.57 -16.21
C VAL A 536 -39.68 12.26 -15.69
N SER A 537 -40.57 13.25 -15.67
CA SER A 537 -41.95 13.05 -15.19
C SER A 537 -42.92 14.12 -15.72
N PRO A 538 -44.24 13.89 -15.67
CA PRO A 538 -45.20 14.89 -16.15
C PRO A 538 -45.35 16.16 -15.28
N PHE A 539 -44.60 16.28 -14.18
CA PHE A 539 -44.80 17.34 -13.19
C PHE A 539 -43.49 17.96 -12.74
N LYS A 540 -43.50 19.27 -12.48
CA LYS A 540 -42.35 20.02 -11.95
C LYS A 540 -42.34 20.12 -10.43
N LEU A 541 -41.16 20.31 -9.86
CA LEU A 541 -40.96 20.84 -8.52
C LEU A 541 -41.45 22.28 -8.45
N SER A 542 -41.89 22.70 -7.27
CA SER A 542 -42.30 24.09 -7.02
C SER A 542 -41.11 25.05 -6.89
N LYS A 543 -39.93 24.54 -6.53
CA LYS A 543 -38.69 25.30 -6.35
C LYS A 543 -37.52 24.56 -7.00
N PRO A 544 -36.59 25.26 -7.66
CA PRO A 544 -35.39 24.64 -8.22
C PRO A 544 -34.48 24.11 -7.10
N VAL A 545 -33.77 23.02 -7.38
CA VAL A 545 -32.79 22.38 -6.50
C VAL A 545 -31.46 22.25 -7.25
N PRO A 546 -30.31 22.61 -6.66
CA PRO A 546 -29.00 22.39 -7.29
C PRO A 546 -28.80 20.92 -7.65
N ASN A 547 -28.08 20.64 -8.74
CA ASN A 547 -27.82 19.29 -9.26
C ASN A 547 -29.08 18.48 -9.61
N TYR A 548 -30.24 19.12 -9.80
CA TYR A 548 -31.50 18.48 -10.17
C TYR A 548 -31.99 18.99 -11.53
N ARG A 549 -31.89 18.14 -12.56
CA ARG A 549 -32.38 18.40 -13.92
C ARG A 549 -33.80 17.85 -14.09
N GLU A 550 -34.73 18.66 -14.57
CA GLU A 550 -36.12 18.27 -14.84
C GLU A 550 -36.41 18.15 -16.34
N ILE A 551 -37.00 17.03 -16.74
CA ILE A 551 -37.60 16.81 -18.06
C ILE A 551 -39.09 16.56 -17.88
N VAL A 552 -39.91 17.42 -18.48
CA VAL A 552 -41.37 17.34 -18.36
C VAL A 552 -41.98 16.73 -19.60
N VAL A 553 -42.55 15.54 -19.41
CA VAL A 553 -43.18 14.76 -20.47
C VAL A 553 -44.71 14.91 -20.47
N GLN A 554 -45.33 14.60 -21.60
CA GLN A 554 -46.78 14.57 -21.70
C GLN A 554 -47.40 13.38 -20.93
N LYS A 555 -48.70 13.47 -20.63
CA LYS A 555 -49.46 12.42 -19.95
C LYS A 555 -50.89 12.31 -20.48
N GLU A 556 -51.47 11.13 -20.33
CA GLU A 556 -52.91 10.93 -20.56
C GLU A 556 -53.76 11.71 -19.53
N ASP A 557 -54.93 12.19 -19.96
CA ASP A 557 -55.87 12.88 -19.08
C ASP A 557 -56.82 11.88 -18.39
N LEU A 558 -56.68 11.78 -17.06
CA LEU A 558 -57.52 10.91 -16.22
C LEU A 558 -58.86 11.56 -15.80
N GLY A 559 -59.14 12.80 -16.24
CA GLY A 559 -60.30 13.58 -15.79
C GLY A 559 -61.65 12.93 -16.08
N GLN A 560 -61.85 12.35 -17.28
CA GLN A 560 -63.10 11.66 -17.61
C GLN A 560 -63.29 10.39 -16.76
N MET A 561 -62.25 9.58 -16.62
CA MET A 561 -62.28 8.36 -15.81
C MET A 561 -62.61 8.67 -14.34
N SER A 562 -61.97 9.69 -13.78
CA SER A 562 -62.18 10.11 -12.39
C SER A 562 -63.61 10.61 -12.15
N ARG A 563 -64.20 11.31 -13.13
CA ARG A 563 -65.62 11.70 -13.10
C ARG A 563 -66.56 10.50 -13.09
N GLU A 564 -66.31 9.51 -13.95
CA GLU A 564 -67.12 8.28 -13.98
C GLU A 564 -67.07 7.52 -12.65
N PHE A 565 -65.92 7.51 -11.96
CA PHE A 565 -65.80 6.88 -10.65
C PHE A 565 -66.67 7.57 -9.59
N LEU A 566 -66.71 8.91 -9.57
CA LEU A 566 -67.53 9.67 -8.63
C LEU A 566 -69.04 9.60 -8.92
N GLN A 567 -69.42 9.52 -10.20
CA GLN A 567 -70.81 9.57 -10.64
C GLN A 567 -71.47 8.19 -10.75
N LYS A 568 -70.72 7.14 -11.10
CA LYS A 568 -71.25 5.81 -11.44
C LYS A 568 -70.70 4.67 -10.57
N SER A 569 -69.86 4.95 -9.58
CA SER A 569 -69.19 3.94 -8.73
C SER A 569 -68.46 2.83 -9.53
N SER A 570 -67.97 3.12 -10.73
CA SER A 570 -67.44 2.11 -11.67
C SER A 570 -65.96 1.72 -11.44
N GLY A 571 -65.29 2.34 -10.46
CA GLY A 571 -63.84 2.26 -10.26
C GLY A 571 -63.28 0.88 -9.92
N ASN A 572 -64.10 -0.03 -9.38
CA ASN A 572 -63.69 -1.39 -9.02
C ASN A 572 -64.04 -2.45 -10.07
N SER A 573 -64.55 -2.05 -11.24
CA SER A 573 -64.83 -2.98 -12.33
C SER A 573 -63.54 -3.47 -12.99
N ILE A 574 -63.52 -4.73 -13.44
CA ILE A 574 -62.39 -5.30 -14.22
C ILE A 574 -62.09 -4.42 -15.44
N SER A 575 -63.13 -3.91 -16.13
CA SER A 575 -62.97 -3.00 -17.27
C SER A 575 -62.28 -1.67 -16.88
N GLY A 576 -62.63 -1.10 -15.72
CA GLY A 576 -62.00 0.12 -15.20
C GLY A 576 -60.51 -0.07 -14.92
N MET A 577 -60.12 -1.20 -14.34
CA MET A 577 -58.70 -1.54 -14.10
C MET A 577 -57.91 -1.68 -15.41
N PHE A 578 -58.46 -2.35 -16.43
CA PHE A 578 -57.78 -2.46 -17.74
C PHE A 578 -57.58 -1.09 -18.41
N LYS A 579 -58.58 -0.22 -18.37
CA LYS A 579 -58.46 1.15 -18.91
C LYS A 579 -57.37 1.95 -18.18
N LEU A 580 -57.27 1.79 -16.86
CA LEU A 580 -56.21 2.43 -16.07
C LEU A 580 -54.82 1.92 -16.50
N PHE A 581 -54.63 0.61 -16.62
CA PHE A 581 -53.34 0.03 -17.05
C PHE A 581 -52.95 0.52 -18.45
N GLN A 582 -53.89 0.52 -19.40
CA GLN A 582 -53.66 1.01 -20.75
C GLN A 582 -53.26 2.50 -20.77
N SER A 583 -53.91 3.33 -19.97
CA SER A 583 -53.56 4.76 -19.83
C SER A 583 -52.13 4.96 -19.30
N GLN A 584 -51.69 4.09 -18.38
CA GLN A 584 -50.33 4.15 -17.83
C GLN A 584 -49.29 3.66 -18.83
N PHE A 585 -49.58 2.58 -19.59
CA PHE A 585 -48.70 2.14 -20.68
C PHE A 585 -48.52 3.24 -21.72
N ARG A 586 -49.61 3.91 -22.11
CA ARG A 586 -49.54 5.01 -23.06
C ARG A 586 -48.74 6.20 -22.53
N THR A 587 -48.90 6.55 -21.25
CA THR A 587 -48.12 7.62 -20.62
C THR A 587 -46.63 7.29 -20.57
N ALA A 588 -46.27 6.04 -20.26
CA ALA A 588 -44.90 5.55 -20.30
C ALA A 588 -44.31 5.54 -21.72
N GLU A 589 -45.08 5.13 -22.72
CA GLU A 589 -44.69 5.18 -24.13
C GLU A 589 -44.43 6.63 -24.59
N MET A 590 -45.35 7.56 -24.28
CA MET A 590 -45.18 8.99 -24.58
C MET A 590 -43.91 9.57 -23.93
N ALA A 591 -43.58 9.16 -22.71
CA ALA A 591 -42.36 9.58 -22.05
C ALA A 591 -41.10 9.05 -22.75
N LEU A 592 -41.12 7.81 -23.25
CA LEU A 592 -40.02 7.25 -24.04
C LEU A 592 -39.90 7.90 -25.42
N GLU A 593 -41.00 8.36 -26.03
CA GLU A 593 -41.04 9.03 -27.33
C GLU A 593 -40.70 10.53 -27.27
N ASP A 594 -40.70 11.13 -26.08
CA ASP A 594 -40.46 12.56 -25.90
C ASP A 594 -39.08 12.98 -26.45
N PRO A 595 -38.99 14.04 -27.28
CA PRO A 595 -37.73 14.49 -27.86
C PRO A 595 -36.64 14.83 -26.83
N GLN A 596 -37.02 15.38 -25.66
CA GLN A 596 -36.08 15.69 -24.59
C GLN A 596 -35.56 14.43 -23.93
N PHE A 597 -36.40 13.41 -23.77
CA PHE A 597 -35.97 12.10 -23.28
C PHE A 597 -35.07 11.38 -24.29
N GLN A 598 -35.39 11.44 -25.58
CA GLN A 598 -34.57 10.83 -26.63
C GLN A 598 -33.16 11.43 -26.69
N ALA A 599 -32.99 12.72 -26.36
CA ALA A 599 -31.67 13.33 -26.23
C ALA A 599 -30.84 12.69 -25.10
N LEU A 600 -31.47 12.28 -23.99
CA LEU A 600 -30.79 11.64 -22.86
C LEU A 600 -30.19 10.28 -23.21
N LYS A 601 -30.72 9.56 -24.20
CA LYS A 601 -30.26 8.22 -24.59
C LYS A 601 -28.80 8.15 -25.06
N THR A 602 -28.18 9.30 -25.29
CA THR A 602 -26.76 9.41 -25.65
C THR A 602 -25.88 9.80 -24.46
N GLU A 603 -26.47 10.14 -23.33
CA GLU A 603 -25.76 10.48 -22.09
C GLU A 603 -25.39 9.24 -21.28
N HIS A 604 -24.54 9.43 -20.27
CA HIS A 604 -24.13 8.39 -19.32
C HIS A 604 -24.82 8.59 -17.97
N PHE A 605 -25.32 7.49 -17.40
CA PHE A 605 -25.87 7.42 -16.05
C PHE A 605 -25.30 6.21 -15.31
N ASP A 606 -24.96 6.40 -14.04
CA ASP A 606 -24.43 5.35 -13.16
C ASP A 606 -25.54 4.45 -12.58
N LEU A 607 -26.78 4.94 -12.54
CA LEU A 607 -27.93 4.24 -11.98
C LEU A 607 -29.24 4.75 -12.60
N VAL A 608 -30.19 3.83 -12.83
CA VAL A 608 -31.53 4.15 -13.32
C VAL A 608 -32.57 3.82 -12.25
N ILE A 609 -33.40 4.79 -11.88
CA ILE A 609 -34.56 4.63 -11.00
C ILE A 609 -35.83 4.64 -11.85
N VAL A 610 -36.59 3.55 -11.81
CA VAL A 610 -37.89 3.46 -12.46
C VAL A 610 -38.99 3.66 -11.43
N GLY A 611 -39.71 4.78 -11.58
CA GLY A 611 -40.96 5.03 -10.87
C GLY A 611 -42.04 4.10 -11.36
N PHE A 612 -42.36 3.08 -10.56
CA PHE A 612 -43.15 1.96 -11.01
C PHE A 612 -44.64 2.20 -10.83
N PHE A 613 -45.38 2.00 -11.91
CA PHE A 613 -46.82 1.82 -11.88
C PHE A 613 -47.25 1.00 -13.11
N VAL A 614 -47.11 -0.32 -13.01
CA VAL A 614 -47.52 -1.35 -14.00
C VAL A 614 -46.70 -1.38 -15.30
N ALA A 615 -46.05 -0.30 -15.71
CA ALA A 615 -45.28 -0.21 -16.96
C ALA A 615 -43.84 -0.78 -16.85
N ASP A 616 -43.72 -2.09 -16.77
CA ASP A 616 -42.48 -2.88 -16.73
C ASP A 616 -41.56 -2.66 -17.97
N PHE A 617 -42.11 -2.36 -19.16
CA PHE A 617 -41.30 -2.22 -20.38
C PHE A 617 -40.25 -1.09 -20.32
N VAL A 618 -40.42 -0.13 -19.42
CA VAL A 618 -39.46 0.96 -19.18
C VAL A 618 -38.14 0.44 -18.57
N LEU A 619 -38.14 -0.75 -17.97
CA LEU A 619 -36.94 -1.36 -17.39
C LEU A 619 -35.82 -1.60 -18.43
N GLY A 620 -36.14 -1.61 -19.74
CA GLY A 620 -35.16 -1.69 -20.83
C GLY A 620 -34.09 -0.58 -20.81
N LEU A 621 -34.34 0.50 -20.06
CA LEU A 621 -33.37 1.57 -19.86
C LEU A 621 -32.14 1.14 -19.05
N GLY A 622 -32.25 0.14 -18.17
CA GLY A 622 -31.09 -0.39 -17.43
C GLY A 622 -30.01 -0.91 -18.39
N PRO A 623 -30.33 -1.90 -19.25
CA PRO A 623 -29.43 -2.36 -20.31
C PRO A 623 -29.02 -1.26 -21.30
N HIS A 624 -29.90 -0.31 -21.60
CA HIS A 624 -29.59 0.79 -22.53
C HIS A 624 -28.44 1.67 -22.04
N PHE A 625 -28.48 2.08 -20.77
CA PHE A 625 -27.43 2.88 -20.15
C PHE A 625 -26.30 2.04 -19.56
N ASN A 626 -26.41 0.70 -19.64
CA ASN A 626 -25.53 -0.24 -18.96
C ASN A 626 -25.40 0.07 -17.45
N ALA A 627 -26.53 0.36 -16.82
CA ALA A 627 -26.63 0.80 -15.43
C ALA A 627 -27.57 -0.12 -14.62
N PRO A 628 -27.30 -0.32 -13.32
CA PRO A 628 -28.21 -1.04 -12.44
C PRO A 628 -29.55 -0.31 -12.30
N THR A 629 -30.63 -1.09 -12.15
CA THR A 629 -31.99 -0.58 -12.09
C THR A 629 -32.56 -0.71 -10.68
N VAL A 630 -32.96 0.43 -10.11
CA VAL A 630 -33.74 0.51 -8.87
C VAL A 630 -35.19 0.79 -9.21
N LEU A 631 -36.11 0.08 -8.58
CA LEU A 631 -37.54 0.29 -8.71
C LEU A 631 -38.04 1.10 -7.52
N MET A 632 -38.81 2.17 -7.76
CA MET A 632 -39.52 2.91 -6.71
C MET A 632 -41.02 2.71 -6.88
N TYR A 633 -41.68 2.12 -5.88
CA TYR A 633 -43.13 1.93 -5.87
C TYR A 633 -43.79 2.78 -4.79
N SER A 634 -44.79 3.56 -5.18
CA SER A 634 -45.50 4.48 -4.27
C SER A 634 -46.45 3.80 -3.28
N ALA A 635 -46.52 2.47 -3.29
CA ALA A 635 -47.35 1.66 -2.40
C ALA A 635 -46.55 0.48 -1.82
N GLY A 636 -47.20 -0.39 -1.03
CA GLY A 636 -46.60 -1.59 -0.45
C GLY A 636 -46.42 -2.74 -1.45
N MET A 637 -45.80 -3.83 -1.00
CA MET A 637 -45.51 -4.99 -1.84
C MET A 637 -46.78 -5.58 -2.49
N THR A 638 -46.73 -5.78 -3.80
CA THR A 638 -47.71 -6.53 -4.62
C THR A 638 -47.03 -7.70 -5.32
N LYS A 639 -47.78 -8.54 -6.04
CA LYS A 639 -47.16 -9.56 -6.92
C LYS A 639 -46.22 -8.93 -7.94
N MET A 640 -46.65 -7.87 -8.62
CA MET A 640 -45.87 -7.25 -9.69
C MET A 640 -44.49 -6.80 -9.21
N THR A 641 -44.41 -6.22 -8.01
CA THR A 641 -43.11 -5.80 -7.44
C THR A 641 -42.30 -6.96 -6.86
N ALA A 642 -42.97 -7.97 -6.29
CA ALA A 642 -42.31 -9.12 -5.68
C ALA A 642 -41.63 -10.01 -6.74
N ASP A 643 -42.29 -10.21 -7.89
CA ASP A 643 -41.77 -11.06 -8.98
C ASP A 643 -40.45 -10.52 -9.57
N LEU A 644 -40.24 -9.19 -9.60
CA LEU A 644 -39.04 -8.56 -10.18
C LEU A 644 -37.74 -8.92 -9.43
N VAL A 645 -37.85 -9.31 -8.16
CA VAL A 645 -36.71 -9.70 -7.31
C VAL A 645 -36.87 -11.11 -6.71
N GLY A 646 -37.91 -11.85 -7.11
CA GLY A 646 -38.21 -13.19 -6.62
C GLY A 646 -38.64 -13.26 -5.15
N ASN A 647 -39.22 -12.20 -4.59
CA ASN A 647 -39.65 -12.19 -3.19
C ASN A 647 -40.85 -13.13 -2.95
N PRO A 648 -40.81 -14.00 -1.93
CA PRO A 648 -41.91 -14.93 -1.66
C PRO A 648 -43.18 -14.20 -1.19
N ARG A 649 -44.34 -14.65 -1.68
CA ARG A 649 -45.66 -14.17 -1.21
C ARG A 649 -46.25 -15.16 -0.22
N SER A 650 -46.57 -14.71 0.98
CA SER A 650 -47.21 -15.56 2.00
C SER A 650 -48.74 -15.54 1.90
N LEU A 651 -49.30 -16.14 0.83
CA LEU A 651 -50.75 -16.20 0.60
C LEU A 651 -51.51 -16.93 1.72
N SER A 652 -50.84 -17.72 2.55
CA SER A 652 -51.45 -18.41 3.69
C SER A 652 -51.67 -17.52 4.90
N THR A 653 -50.92 -16.41 5.04
CA THR A 653 -50.91 -15.56 6.24
C THR A 653 -51.20 -14.09 5.96
N VAL A 654 -50.99 -13.61 4.73
CA VAL A 654 -51.21 -12.22 4.32
C VAL A 654 -52.48 -12.13 3.46
N PRO A 655 -53.54 -11.43 3.91
CA PRO A 655 -54.73 -11.19 3.10
C PRO A 655 -54.42 -10.40 1.83
N HIS A 656 -55.05 -10.78 0.72
CA HIS A 656 -54.98 -10.12 -0.56
C HIS A 656 -55.73 -8.78 -0.51
N ILE A 657 -55.27 -7.81 -1.30
CA ILE A 657 -55.81 -6.44 -1.35
C ILE A 657 -57.27 -6.34 -1.84
N MET A 658 -57.88 -7.47 -2.20
CA MET A 658 -59.29 -7.54 -2.65
C MET A 658 -60.17 -8.37 -1.71
N VAL A 659 -59.57 -9.06 -0.72
CA VAL A 659 -60.30 -9.91 0.25
C VAL A 659 -60.55 -9.14 1.55
N GLY A 660 -59.54 -8.44 2.06
CA GLY A 660 -59.63 -7.64 3.28
C GLY A 660 -59.86 -8.44 4.56
N GLY A 661 -59.81 -7.75 5.71
CA GLY A 661 -60.18 -8.27 7.02
C GLY A 661 -59.01 -8.45 8.01
N PRO A 662 -59.22 -8.21 9.32
CA PRO A 662 -58.19 -8.31 10.34
C PRO A 662 -57.96 -9.75 10.81
N GLY A 663 -56.74 -10.03 11.27
CA GLY A 663 -56.39 -11.24 12.00
C GLY A 663 -56.05 -12.47 11.16
N THR A 664 -55.93 -13.62 11.83
CA THR A 664 -55.60 -14.91 11.19
C THR A 664 -56.75 -15.39 10.31
N MET A 665 -56.50 -15.64 9.02
CA MET A 665 -57.52 -16.17 8.10
C MET A 665 -57.96 -17.59 8.47
N SER A 666 -59.27 -17.81 8.56
CA SER A 666 -59.88 -19.15 8.63
C SER A 666 -59.56 -19.97 7.37
N PHE A 667 -59.83 -21.28 7.36
CA PHE A 667 -59.61 -22.10 6.17
C PHE A 667 -60.33 -21.55 4.92
N LEU A 668 -61.62 -21.20 5.04
CA LEU A 668 -62.36 -20.59 3.93
C LEU A 668 -61.82 -19.21 3.54
N GLY A 669 -61.33 -18.44 4.52
CA GLY A 669 -60.60 -17.20 4.26
C GLY A 669 -59.35 -17.44 3.41
N ARG A 670 -58.54 -18.45 3.77
CA ARG A 670 -57.36 -18.83 2.98
C ARG A 670 -57.70 -19.36 1.60
N VAL A 671 -58.79 -20.12 1.42
CA VAL A 671 -59.25 -20.56 0.11
C VAL A 671 -59.61 -19.38 -0.77
N LYS A 672 -60.40 -18.43 -0.25
CA LYS A 672 -60.72 -17.18 -0.98
C LYS A 672 -59.44 -16.42 -1.32
N ASN A 673 -58.53 -16.26 -0.35
CA ASN A 673 -57.27 -15.58 -0.54
C ASN A 673 -56.41 -16.19 -1.65
N PHE A 674 -56.32 -17.52 -1.66
CA PHE A 674 -55.61 -18.27 -2.69
C PHE A 674 -56.24 -18.06 -4.07
N LEU A 675 -57.57 -18.14 -4.20
CA LEU A 675 -58.27 -17.90 -5.46
C LEU A 675 -58.02 -16.49 -6.01
N PHE A 676 -58.07 -15.47 -5.16
CA PHE A 676 -57.71 -14.10 -5.58
C PHE A 676 -56.24 -13.99 -5.99
N GLY A 677 -55.32 -14.65 -5.27
CA GLY A 677 -53.91 -14.75 -5.66
C GLY A 677 -53.71 -15.43 -7.03
N CYS A 678 -54.52 -16.43 -7.37
CA CYS A 678 -54.53 -17.04 -8.71
C CYS A 678 -55.02 -16.06 -9.78
N VAL A 679 -56.07 -15.29 -9.51
CA VAL A 679 -56.54 -14.24 -10.44
C VAL A 679 -55.45 -13.18 -10.63
N GLU A 680 -54.78 -12.73 -9.56
CA GLU A 680 -53.65 -11.81 -9.63
C GLU A 680 -52.51 -12.37 -10.51
N ASN A 681 -52.23 -13.68 -10.43
CA ASN A 681 -51.26 -14.34 -11.29
C ASN A 681 -51.62 -14.23 -12.78
N VAL A 682 -52.87 -14.54 -13.12
CA VAL A 682 -53.35 -14.49 -14.51
C VAL A 682 -53.33 -13.04 -15.03
N MET A 683 -53.82 -12.08 -14.22
CA MET A 683 -53.80 -10.67 -14.57
C MET A 683 -52.38 -10.14 -14.81
N THR A 684 -51.43 -10.52 -13.96
CA THR A 684 -50.02 -10.15 -14.12
C THR A 684 -49.44 -10.74 -15.41
N ALA A 685 -49.68 -12.03 -15.69
CA ALA A 685 -49.19 -12.67 -16.91
C ALA A 685 -49.76 -12.02 -18.18
N MET A 686 -51.06 -11.69 -18.19
CA MET A 686 -51.69 -10.97 -19.31
C MET A 686 -51.10 -9.57 -19.48
N SER A 687 -50.83 -8.87 -18.38
CA SER A 687 -50.21 -7.54 -18.39
C SER A 687 -48.81 -7.59 -18.99
N VAL A 688 -47.97 -8.52 -18.54
CA VAL A 688 -46.61 -8.73 -19.06
C VAL A 688 -46.65 -9.06 -20.56
N TYR A 689 -47.55 -9.96 -20.97
CA TYR A 689 -47.72 -10.30 -22.38
C TYR A 689 -48.11 -9.08 -23.23
N ALA A 690 -49.04 -8.24 -22.76
CA ALA A 690 -49.44 -7.03 -23.47
C ALA A 690 -48.28 -6.03 -23.63
N GLN A 691 -47.42 -5.93 -22.60
CA GLN A 691 -46.28 -5.03 -22.58
C GLN A 691 -45.11 -5.46 -23.45
N GLN A 692 -45.01 -6.74 -23.82
CA GLN A 692 -43.98 -7.26 -24.72
C GLN A 692 -43.88 -6.42 -26.01
N SER A 693 -45.03 -6.08 -26.61
CA SER A 693 -45.09 -5.27 -27.83
C SER A 693 -44.60 -3.84 -27.67
N TYR A 694 -44.70 -3.26 -26.47
CA TYR A 694 -44.13 -1.94 -26.16
C TYR A 694 -42.62 -2.05 -25.97
N TYR A 695 -42.17 -3.08 -25.25
CA TYR A 695 -40.75 -3.35 -25.06
C TYR A 695 -40.03 -3.53 -26.41
N ASP A 696 -40.51 -4.44 -27.27
CA ASP A 696 -39.85 -4.78 -28.54
C ASP A 696 -39.77 -3.59 -29.51
N ARG A 697 -40.73 -2.65 -29.44
CA ARG A 697 -40.73 -1.42 -30.25
C ARG A 697 -39.67 -0.41 -29.84
N HIS A 698 -39.34 -0.32 -28.55
CA HIS A 698 -38.37 0.65 -28.03
C HIS A 698 -36.99 0.04 -27.73
N PHE A 699 -36.93 -1.27 -27.55
CA PHE A 699 -35.74 -2.05 -27.19
C PHE A 699 -35.63 -3.29 -28.10
N PRO A 700 -35.25 -3.13 -29.38
CA PRO A 700 -35.21 -4.23 -30.34
C PRO A 700 -34.20 -5.33 -29.97
N ALA A 701 -34.56 -6.58 -30.30
CA ALA A 701 -33.84 -7.77 -29.85
C ALA A 701 -32.40 -7.92 -30.39
N ASP A 702 -32.01 -7.15 -31.40
CA ASP A 702 -30.64 -7.12 -31.93
C ASP A 702 -29.67 -6.41 -30.98
N ARG A 703 -30.18 -5.52 -30.11
CA ARG A 703 -29.37 -4.70 -29.20
C ARG A 703 -29.68 -4.94 -27.71
N TYR A 704 -30.88 -5.39 -27.36
CA TYR A 704 -31.32 -5.47 -25.96
C TYR A 704 -31.69 -6.89 -25.54
N PRO A 705 -31.55 -7.24 -24.24
CA PRO A 705 -31.98 -8.54 -23.72
C PRO A 705 -33.50 -8.75 -23.90
N PRO A 706 -33.97 -10.01 -23.85
CA PRO A 706 -35.39 -10.31 -23.83
C PRO A 706 -36.09 -9.62 -22.64
N PHE A 707 -37.35 -9.22 -22.83
CA PHE A 707 -38.11 -8.49 -21.82
C PHE A 707 -38.08 -9.14 -20.43
N GLU A 708 -38.25 -10.47 -20.36
CA GLU A 708 -38.19 -11.16 -19.07
C GLU A 708 -36.81 -11.15 -18.39
N ALA A 709 -35.73 -11.14 -19.17
CA ALA A 709 -34.38 -11.06 -18.61
C ALA A 709 -34.18 -9.70 -17.93
N VAL A 710 -34.73 -8.64 -18.50
CA VAL A 710 -34.66 -7.30 -17.91
C VAL A 710 -35.50 -7.18 -16.64
N ARG A 711 -36.69 -7.79 -16.62
CA ARG A 711 -37.57 -7.84 -15.44
C ARG A 711 -36.93 -8.55 -14.24
N ARG A 712 -36.15 -9.61 -14.50
CA ARG A 712 -35.41 -10.36 -13.47
C ARG A 712 -34.12 -9.68 -13.00
N ASN A 713 -33.66 -8.65 -13.70
CA ASN A 713 -32.40 -7.95 -13.42
C ASN A 713 -32.61 -6.63 -12.65
N VAL A 714 -33.72 -6.50 -11.92
CA VAL A 714 -33.97 -5.38 -11.01
C VAL A 714 -33.13 -5.58 -9.75
N SER A 715 -32.28 -4.60 -9.43
CA SER A 715 -31.32 -4.72 -8.34
C SER A 715 -31.93 -4.44 -6.96
N LEU A 716 -32.96 -3.59 -6.90
CA LEU A 716 -33.59 -3.14 -5.65
C LEU A 716 -35.03 -2.68 -5.90
N VAL A 717 -35.91 -2.96 -4.95
CA VAL A 717 -37.28 -2.44 -4.90
C VAL A 717 -37.49 -1.62 -3.64
N LEU A 718 -37.75 -0.33 -3.81
CA LEU A 718 -38.14 0.59 -2.74
C LEU A 718 -39.67 0.67 -2.67
N LEU A 719 -40.24 0.38 -1.50
CA LEU A 719 -41.68 0.39 -1.25
C LEU A 719 -42.05 1.55 -0.32
N ASN A 720 -42.93 2.45 -0.76
CA ASN A 720 -43.40 3.57 0.08
C ASN A 720 -44.49 3.12 1.07
N THR A 721 -44.20 2.11 1.88
CA THR A 721 -45.02 1.63 3.00
C THR A 721 -44.15 1.48 4.24
N HIS A 722 -44.75 1.50 5.42
CA HIS A 722 -44.06 1.23 6.69
C HIS A 722 -44.54 -0.10 7.28
N PHE A 723 -43.66 -0.84 7.95
CA PHE A 723 -44.00 -2.10 8.62
C PHE A 723 -45.14 -1.95 9.63
N SER A 724 -45.34 -0.77 10.20
CA SER A 724 -46.46 -0.51 11.13
C SER A 724 -47.82 -0.31 10.44
N GLN A 725 -47.86 -0.19 9.10
CA GLN A 725 -49.08 0.04 8.31
C GLN A 725 -49.59 -1.23 7.62
N ALA A 726 -48.76 -2.26 7.49
CA ALA A 726 -49.06 -3.46 6.72
C ALA A 726 -48.93 -4.73 7.59
N TYR A 727 -49.57 -5.81 7.15
CA TYR A 727 -49.37 -7.13 7.75
C TYR A 727 -47.91 -7.58 7.66
N ALA A 728 -47.40 -8.12 8.77
CA ALA A 728 -46.08 -8.74 8.84
C ALA A 728 -45.91 -9.79 7.72
N ARG A 729 -44.82 -9.66 6.96
CA ARG A 729 -44.54 -10.47 5.76
C ARG A 729 -43.04 -10.58 5.51
N PRO A 730 -42.57 -11.62 4.80
CA PRO A 730 -41.16 -11.76 4.48
C PRO A 730 -40.74 -10.76 3.39
N TYR A 731 -39.54 -10.19 3.58
CA TYR A 731 -38.84 -9.37 2.60
C TYR A 731 -37.44 -9.94 2.37
N LEU A 732 -37.05 -10.07 1.10
CA LEU A 732 -35.67 -10.24 0.70
C LEU A 732 -34.91 -8.93 0.97
N PRO A 733 -33.58 -8.99 1.19
CA PRO A 733 -32.79 -7.79 1.48
C PRO A 733 -32.86 -6.69 0.41
N ASN A 734 -33.11 -7.06 -0.85
CA ASN A 734 -33.27 -6.13 -1.98
C ASN A 734 -34.72 -5.62 -2.17
N MET A 735 -35.59 -5.79 -1.17
CA MET A 735 -36.90 -5.13 -1.12
C MET A 735 -37.08 -4.40 0.20
N VAL A 736 -37.06 -3.07 0.14
CA VAL A 736 -36.88 -2.20 1.31
C VAL A 736 -38.07 -1.27 1.48
N GLU A 737 -38.62 -1.25 2.69
CA GLU A 737 -39.70 -0.35 3.09
C GLU A 737 -39.15 1.04 3.44
N VAL A 738 -39.54 2.04 2.65
CA VAL A 738 -39.17 3.46 2.79
C VAL A 738 -40.42 4.33 2.94
N GLY A 739 -41.43 3.83 3.66
CA GLY A 739 -42.70 4.53 3.85
C GLY A 739 -42.55 5.94 4.41
N GLY A 740 -43.20 6.89 3.73
CA GLY A 740 -43.27 8.29 4.13
C GLY A 740 -42.22 9.18 3.47
N LEU A 741 -41.65 8.79 2.32
CA LEU A 741 -40.64 9.60 1.62
C LEU A 741 -41.12 11.02 1.28
N GLN A 742 -42.41 11.20 1.03
CA GLN A 742 -43.01 12.50 0.75
C GLN A 742 -43.17 13.40 1.99
N ILE A 743 -43.03 12.84 3.19
CA ILE A 743 -43.23 13.53 4.46
C ILE A 743 -41.94 14.23 4.86
N LYS A 744 -42.03 15.53 5.14
CA LYS A 744 -40.86 16.31 5.51
C LYS A 744 -40.57 16.13 7.00
N ALA A 745 -39.29 15.92 7.33
CA ALA A 745 -38.86 15.91 8.74
C ALA A 745 -39.14 17.27 9.42
N LYS A 746 -39.04 18.35 8.64
CA LYS A 746 -39.42 19.70 9.05
C LYS A 746 -40.43 20.27 8.04
N PRO A 747 -41.66 20.62 8.47
CA PRO A 747 -42.64 21.27 7.60
C PRO A 747 -42.09 22.58 7.03
N ASP A 748 -42.44 22.87 5.77
CA ASP A 748 -42.18 24.17 5.15
C ASP A 748 -43.14 25.23 5.72
N PRO A 749 -42.76 26.51 5.67
CA PRO A 749 -43.69 27.60 5.99
C PRO A 749 -44.92 27.55 5.08
N LEU A 750 -46.11 27.54 5.69
CA LEU A 750 -47.38 27.62 4.98
C LEU A 750 -47.52 29.00 4.30
N PRO A 751 -48.18 29.08 3.12
CA PRO A 751 -48.63 30.35 2.54
C PRO A 751 -49.40 31.19 3.57
N GLU A 752 -49.21 32.50 3.52
CA GLU A 752 -49.67 33.43 4.56
C GLU A 752 -51.17 33.32 4.84
N ASP A 753 -51.98 33.26 3.79
CA ASP A 753 -53.43 33.11 3.87
C ASP A 753 -53.89 31.79 4.51
N ILE A 754 -53.21 30.68 4.21
CA ILE A 754 -53.47 29.38 4.83
C ILE A 754 -53.03 29.42 6.30
N ARG A 755 -51.85 29.97 6.58
CA ARG A 755 -51.31 30.10 7.94
C ARG A 755 -52.25 30.90 8.83
N GLU A 756 -52.66 32.09 8.39
CA GLU A 756 -53.60 32.96 9.13
C GLU A 756 -54.95 32.28 9.36
N TRP A 757 -55.45 31.53 8.38
CA TRP A 757 -56.68 30.76 8.54
C TRP A 757 -56.57 29.69 9.62
N LEU A 758 -55.46 28.94 9.64
CA LEU A 758 -55.20 27.87 10.61
C LEU A 758 -54.89 28.42 12.00
N ASP A 759 -54.08 29.49 12.11
CA ASP A 759 -53.69 30.12 13.37
C ASP A 759 -54.87 30.87 14.03
N GLY A 760 -55.77 31.45 13.22
CA GLY A 760 -56.96 32.12 13.72
C GLY A 760 -58.09 31.19 14.18
N ALA A 761 -57.90 29.87 14.10
CA ALA A 761 -58.85 28.92 14.68
C ALA A 761 -58.84 29.01 16.22
N ASP A 762 -60.02 29.01 16.83
CA ASP A 762 -60.21 29.03 18.28
C ASP A 762 -59.92 27.66 18.92
N GLU A 763 -60.38 27.42 20.15
CA GLU A 763 -60.20 26.14 20.83
C GLU A 763 -60.80 24.93 20.08
N HIS A 764 -61.71 25.15 19.14
CA HIS A 764 -62.36 24.09 18.37
C HIS A 764 -61.48 23.57 17.22
N GLY A 765 -60.53 24.37 16.74
CA GLY A 765 -59.54 23.96 15.73
C GLY A 765 -60.10 23.86 14.30
N VAL A 766 -59.41 23.08 13.46
CA VAL A 766 -59.63 23.00 12.00
C VAL A 766 -59.93 21.57 11.55
N VAL A 767 -60.91 21.43 10.67
CA VAL A 767 -61.15 20.22 9.86
C VAL A 767 -60.52 20.42 8.49
N TYR A 768 -59.63 19.52 8.09
CA TYR A 768 -59.05 19.52 6.75
C TYR A 768 -59.77 18.49 5.87
N PHE A 769 -60.25 18.89 4.69
CA PHE A 769 -60.98 18.02 3.75
C PHE A 769 -60.27 17.93 2.40
N CYS A 770 -59.90 16.72 1.99
CA CYS A 770 -59.25 16.47 0.70
C CYS A 770 -59.59 15.08 0.15
N LEU A 771 -60.18 15.02 -1.05
CA LEU A 771 -60.48 13.78 -1.77
C LEU A 771 -59.33 13.32 -2.69
N GLY A 772 -58.16 13.93 -2.60
CA GLY A 772 -56.97 13.55 -3.38
C GLY A 772 -56.74 14.39 -4.64
N SER A 773 -55.76 13.96 -5.44
CA SER A 773 -55.28 14.71 -6.62
C SER A 773 -56.10 14.44 -7.89
N ASN A 774 -56.64 13.24 -8.03
CA ASN A 774 -57.31 12.79 -9.27
C ASN A 774 -58.83 12.96 -9.18
N LEU A 775 -59.41 12.83 -7.99
CA LEU A 775 -60.82 13.11 -7.73
C LEU A 775 -61.00 14.61 -7.58
N LYS A 776 -61.87 15.19 -8.41
CA LYS A 776 -62.23 16.60 -8.33
C LYS A 776 -63.43 16.76 -7.41
N SER A 777 -63.31 17.57 -6.36
CA SER A 777 -64.44 17.85 -5.46
C SER A 777 -65.60 18.53 -6.19
N ALA A 778 -65.30 19.34 -7.21
CA ALA A 778 -66.27 19.98 -8.10
C ALA A 778 -67.12 18.99 -8.93
N ASP A 779 -66.68 17.74 -9.08
CA ASP A 779 -67.42 16.70 -9.82
C ASP A 779 -68.34 15.86 -8.91
N LEU A 780 -68.44 16.18 -7.61
CA LEU A 780 -69.37 15.54 -6.68
C LEU A 780 -70.84 15.75 -7.13
N PRO A 781 -71.71 14.73 -6.99
CA PRO A 781 -73.14 14.92 -7.19
C PRO A 781 -73.70 16.03 -6.28
N GLN A 782 -74.57 16.89 -6.83
CA GLN A 782 -75.06 18.08 -6.12
C GLN A 782 -75.63 17.77 -4.72
N HIS A 783 -76.41 16.69 -4.59
CA HIS A 783 -77.00 16.30 -3.30
C HIS A 783 -75.96 15.94 -2.22
N LYS A 784 -74.78 15.43 -2.59
CA LYS A 784 -73.68 15.14 -1.66
C LYS A 784 -72.90 16.42 -1.33
N LEU A 785 -72.67 17.28 -2.32
CA LEU A 785 -72.05 18.59 -2.10
C LEU A 785 -72.88 19.44 -1.12
N ASP A 786 -74.20 19.49 -1.32
CA ASP A 786 -75.13 20.21 -0.43
C ASP A 786 -75.10 19.64 0.99
N ALA A 787 -75.08 18.32 1.14
CA ALA A 787 -74.96 17.66 2.44
C ALA A 787 -73.67 18.02 3.18
N ILE A 788 -72.54 18.07 2.47
CA ILE A 788 -71.22 18.45 3.02
C ILE A 788 -71.23 19.91 3.45
N LEU A 789 -71.69 20.82 2.57
CA LEU A 789 -71.71 22.26 2.85
C LEU A 789 -72.64 22.61 4.02
N LYS A 790 -73.84 22.03 4.10
CA LYS A 790 -74.74 22.21 5.24
C LYS A 790 -74.13 21.73 6.55
N THR A 791 -73.48 20.57 6.51
CA THR A 791 -72.78 20.03 7.70
C THR A 791 -71.67 20.98 8.14
N PHE A 792 -70.82 21.44 7.21
CA PHE A 792 -69.73 22.36 7.52
C PHE A 792 -70.21 23.70 8.07
N GLY A 793 -71.30 24.26 7.53
CA GLY A 793 -71.88 25.51 8.05
C GLY A 793 -72.41 25.41 9.48
N GLN A 794 -72.62 24.20 10.00
CA GLN A 794 -73.05 23.96 11.39
C GLN A 794 -71.87 23.65 12.34
N LEU A 795 -70.66 23.47 11.82
CA LEU A 795 -69.49 23.18 12.63
C LEU A 795 -68.97 24.44 13.32
N LYS A 796 -68.48 24.27 14.56
CA LYS A 796 -67.73 25.33 15.25
C LYS A 796 -66.30 25.46 14.70
N GLN A 797 -65.79 24.38 14.12
CA GLN A 797 -64.47 24.32 13.51
C GLN A 797 -64.42 25.17 12.24
N ARG A 798 -63.25 25.75 11.99
CA ARG A 798 -62.92 26.20 10.61
C ARG A 798 -62.68 24.97 9.74
N VAL A 799 -62.99 25.09 8.46
CA VAL A 799 -62.76 24.04 7.47
C VAL A 799 -61.79 24.55 6.42
N LEU A 800 -60.77 23.74 6.13
CA LEU A 800 -59.86 23.96 5.00
C LEU A 800 -60.13 22.86 3.96
N TRP A 801 -60.48 23.24 2.75
CA TRP A 801 -60.93 22.31 1.70
C TRP A 801 -60.09 22.46 0.42
N LYS A 802 -59.43 21.39 -0.02
CA LYS A 802 -58.90 21.30 -1.40
C LYS A 802 -60.04 21.26 -2.41
N TRP A 803 -60.17 22.29 -3.23
CA TRP A 803 -61.24 22.47 -4.22
C TRP A 803 -60.67 22.99 -5.54
N GLU A 804 -61.23 22.67 -6.70
CA GLU A 804 -60.62 22.95 -8.02
C GLU A 804 -60.58 24.44 -8.43
N SER A 805 -61.16 25.33 -7.62
CA SER A 805 -61.13 26.79 -7.74
C SER A 805 -60.87 27.45 -6.38
N ASP A 806 -60.61 28.76 -6.37
CA ASP A 806 -60.33 29.47 -5.10
C ASP A 806 -61.58 29.73 -4.25
N SER A 807 -62.78 29.55 -4.81
CA SER A 807 -64.06 29.65 -4.10
C SER A 807 -65.00 28.49 -4.42
N ILE A 808 -65.72 28.01 -3.42
CA ILE A 808 -66.83 27.06 -3.58
C ILE A 808 -68.14 27.86 -3.68
N PRO A 809 -69.02 27.59 -4.67
CA PRO A 809 -70.34 28.20 -4.72
C PRO A 809 -71.14 27.94 -3.43
N ASN A 810 -71.71 29.00 -2.83
CA ASN A 810 -72.49 28.94 -1.59
C ASN A 810 -71.73 28.35 -0.37
N ALA A 811 -70.40 28.50 -0.30
CA ALA A 811 -69.62 28.06 0.86
C ALA A 811 -70.01 28.84 2.14
N PRO A 812 -70.17 28.15 3.28
CA PRO A 812 -70.28 28.81 4.58
C PRO A 812 -69.04 29.66 4.92
N SER A 813 -69.22 30.70 5.75
CA SER A 813 -68.14 31.61 6.14
C SER A 813 -66.97 30.96 6.90
N ASN A 814 -67.18 29.76 7.48
CA ASN A 814 -66.14 28.99 8.16
C ASN A 814 -65.41 28.00 7.22
N VAL A 815 -65.57 28.11 5.90
CA VAL A 815 -64.90 27.26 4.90
C VAL A 815 -63.95 28.08 4.03
N LEU A 816 -62.66 27.74 4.07
CA LEU A 816 -61.65 28.25 3.14
C LEU A 816 -61.31 27.18 2.09
N SER A 817 -61.37 27.54 0.82
CA SER A 817 -61.05 26.67 -0.31
C SER A 817 -59.77 27.09 -1.04
N LYS A 818 -59.00 26.12 -1.53
CA LYS A 818 -57.83 26.34 -2.40
C LYS A 818 -57.70 25.26 -3.47
N SER A 819 -57.28 25.69 -4.67
CA SER A 819 -56.90 24.84 -5.82
C SER A 819 -55.84 23.79 -5.48
N TRP A 820 -54.88 24.15 -4.63
CA TRP A 820 -53.86 23.26 -4.14
C TRP A 820 -53.48 23.59 -2.70
N LEU A 821 -53.20 22.56 -1.90
CA LEU A 821 -52.79 22.70 -0.50
C LEU A 821 -51.51 21.91 -0.23
N PRO A 822 -50.55 22.49 0.52
CA PRO A 822 -49.36 21.76 1.00
C PRO A 822 -49.77 20.80 2.12
N GLN A 823 -50.36 19.66 1.73
CA GLN A 823 -51.07 18.76 2.64
C GLN A 823 -50.26 18.31 3.86
N ASP A 824 -49.01 17.87 3.65
CA ASP A 824 -48.11 17.45 4.73
C ASP A 824 -47.91 18.58 5.77
N ASP A 825 -47.64 19.80 5.28
CA ASP A 825 -47.41 20.97 6.14
C ASP A 825 -48.71 21.41 6.86
N VAL A 826 -49.87 21.25 6.22
CA VAL A 826 -51.18 21.48 6.84
C VAL A 826 -51.45 20.46 7.95
N LEU A 827 -51.22 19.18 7.69
CA LEU A 827 -51.42 18.11 8.68
C LEU A 827 -50.45 18.21 9.86
N ALA A 828 -49.26 18.78 9.65
CA ALA A 828 -48.31 19.10 10.71
C ALA A 828 -48.78 20.22 11.65
N HIS A 829 -49.78 21.02 11.25
CA HIS A 829 -50.21 22.19 12.02
C HIS A 829 -51.03 21.81 13.26
N ARG A 830 -50.66 22.38 14.43
CA ARG A 830 -51.24 22.04 15.76
C ARG A 830 -52.77 22.18 15.87
N ASN A 831 -53.37 23.03 15.03
CA ASN A 831 -54.81 23.33 15.06
C ASN A 831 -55.64 22.37 14.20
N VAL A 832 -55.03 21.53 13.35
CA VAL A 832 -55.79 20.52 12.59
C VAL A 832 -56.19 19.37 13.52
N LYS A 833 -57.50 19.11 13.63
CA LYS A 833 -58.07 18.12 14.56
C LYS A 833 -58.63 16.89 13.87
N LEU A 834 -59.04 17.03 12.60
CA LEU A 834 -59.61 15.95 11.82
C LEU A 834 -59.21 16.11 10.37
N PHE A 835 -58.78 15.01 9.75
CA PHE A 835 -58.59 14.91 8.32
C PHE A 835 -59.71 14.08 7.70
N ILE A 836 -60.51 14.69 6.82
CA ILE A 836 -61.51 13.98 6.03
C ILE A 836 -60.89 13.65 4.68
N SER A 837 -60.76 12.36 4.39
CA SER A 837 -59.94 11.86 3.28
C SER A 837 -60.63 10.75 2.50
N HIS A 838 -60.38 10.67 1.21
CA HIS A 838 -60.76 9.52 0.39
C HIS A 838 -60.01 8.21 0.74
N GLY A 839 -58.98 8.25 1.60
CA GLY A 839 -58.25 7.05 2.03
C GLY A 839 -57.06 6.62 1.16
N GLY A 840 -56.52 7.53 0.34
CA GLY A 840 -55.28 7.26 -0.40
C GLY A 840 -54.07 7.08 0.52
N LEU A 841 -53.19 6.12 0.21
CA LEU A 841 -52.05 5.71 1.05
C LEU A 841 -51.15 6.88 1.47
N GLY A 842 -50.79 7.79 0.55
CA GLY A 842 -49.90 8.91 0.84
C GLY A 842 -50.48 9.87 1.90
N GLY A 843 -51.75 10.25 1.76
CA GLY A 843 -52.41 11.13 2.73
C GLY A 843 -52.65 10.45 4.08
N LEU A 844 -52.92 9.14 4.09
CA LEU A 844 -53.00 8.38 5.33
C LEU A 844 -51.64 8.25 6.02
N ALA A 845 -50.54 8.11 5.27
CA ALA A 845 -49.19 8.11 5.83
C ALA A 845 -48.86 9.47 6.48
N GLU A 846 -49.17 10.58 5.81
CA GLU A 846 -49.00 11.93 6.37
C GLU A 846 -49.84 12.13 7.65
N ALA A 847 -51.10 11.70 7.64
CA ALA A 847 -51.99 11.80 8.81
C ALA A 847 -51.50 10.93 9.98
N LYS A 848 -51.08 9.69 9.71
CA LYS A 848 -50.47 8.81 10.72
C LYS A 848 -49.17 9.41 11.26
N TYR A 849 -48.31 9.95 10.41
CA TYR A 849 -47.06 10.58 10.83
C TYR A 849 -47.31 11.78 11.74
N HIS A 850 -48.25 12.67 11.42
CA HIS A 850 -48.56 13.84 12.24
C HIS A 850 -49.55 13.58 13.39
N GLY A 851 -50.10 12.37 13.48
CA GLY A 851 -51.03 11.98 14.55
C GLY A 851 -52.41 12.63 14.44
N VAL A 852 -52.89 12.83 13.21
CA VAL A 852 -54.20 13.42 12.91
C VAL A 852 -55.24 12.32 12.65
N PRO A 853 -56.37 12.29 13.37
CA PRO A 853 -57.47 11.36 13.11
C PRO A 853 -58.05 11.49 11.71
N VAL A 854 -58.58 10.39 11.17
CA VAL A 854 -59.09 10.34 9.79
C VAL A 854 -60.56 9.93 9.73
N LEU A 855 -61.40 10.72 9.09
CA LEU A 855 -62.70 10.26 8.59
C LEU A 855 -62.52 9.84 7.13
N GLY A 856 -62.56 8.54 6.88
CA GLY A 856 -62.33 7.96 5.56
C GLY A 856 -63.61 7.83 4.74
N ILE A 857 -63.60 8.32 3.50
CA ILE A 857 -64.69 8.22 2.53
C ILE A 857 -64.17 7.48 1.29
N PRO A 858 -64.08 6.14 1.31
CA PRO A 858 -63.47 5.39 0.23
C PRO A 858 -64.34 5.45 -1.04
N ILE A 859 -63.70 5.62 -2.20
CA ILE A 859 -64.38 5.75 -3.50
C ILE A 859 -64.05 4.56 -4.42
N PHE A 860 -62.78 4.20 -4.56
CA PHE A 860 -62.34 3.13 -5.47
C PHE A 860 -61.01 2.48 -5.05
N ALA A 861 -60.70 1.34 -5.66
CA ALA A 861 -59.48 0.56 -5.51
C ALA A 861 -59.11 0.28 -4.04
N GLU A 862 -57.84 0.51 -3.68
CA GLU A 862 -57.27 0.18 -2.37
C GLU A 862 -57.84 1.05 -1.22
N GLN A 863 -58.53 2.14 -1.53
CA GLN A 863 -59.04 3.08 -0.53
C GLN A 863 -59.95 2.42 0.50
N PHE A 864 -60.81 1.49 0.07
CA PHE A 864 -61.71 0.77 0.96
C PHE A 864 -60.96 0.03 2.06
N GLN A 865 -59.88 -0.65 1.70
CA GLN A 865 -59.07 -1.39 2.66
C GLN A 865 -58.23 -0.48 3.54
N ASN A 866 -57.69 0.60 2.97
CA ASN A 866 -56.92 1.55 3.74
C ASN A 866 -57.77 2.24 4.81
N VAL A 867 -59.01 2.61 4.48
CA VAL A 867 -59.96 3.19 5.44
C VAL A 867 -60.42 2.14 6.45
N GLN A 868 -60.61 0.90 6.03
CA GLN A 868 -60.87 -0.21 6.95
C GLN A 868 -59.75 -0.35 8.00
N ALA A 869 -58.48 -0.29 7.57
CA ALA A 869 -57.34 -0.33 8.48
C ALA A 869 -57.29 0.87 9.44
N VAL A 870 -57.67 2.07 8.97
CA VAL A 870 -57.81 3.28 9.80
C VAL A 870 -58.83 3.07 10.94
N GLU A 871 -59.96 2.43 10.63
CA GLU A 871 -61.00 2.11 11.63
C GLU A 871 -60.54 1.04 12.61
N GLU A 872 -59.90 -0.04 12.12
CA GLU A 872 -59.36 -1.13 12.94
C GLU A 872 -58.23 -0.70 13.87
N GLU A 873 -57.37 0.21 13.41
CA GLU A 873 -56.33 0.84 14.23
C GLU A 873 -56.93 1.76 15.31
N GLY A 874 -58.19 2.15 15.17
CA GLY A 874 -58.91 3.06 16.07
C GLY A 874 -58.57 4.53 15.88
N ILE A 875 -57.92 4.90 14.77
CA ILE A 875 -57.53 6.30 14.47
C ILE A 875 -58.60 7.06 13.65
N GLY A 876 -59.69 6.39 13.30
CA GLY A 876 -60.68 6.96 12.42
C GLY A 876 -62.00 6.20 12.32
N MET A 877 -62.89 6.72 11.49
CA MET A 877 -64.16 6.10 11.12
C MET A 877 -64.26 5.97 9.60
N ARG A 878 -64.97 4.94 9.15
CA ARG A 878 -65.36 4.78 7.74
C ARG A 878 -66.76 5.34 7.51
N LEU A 879 -66.92 6.13 6.46
CA LEU A 879 -68.22 6.52 5.91
C LEU A 879 -68.27 6.11 4.44
N ASP A 880 -69.09 5.11 4.13
CA ASP A 880 -69.23 4.67 2.74
C ASP A 880 -69.84 5.78 1.88
N TYR A 881 -69.22 6.01 0.73
CA TYR A 881 -69.57 7.13 -0.15
C TYR A 881 -71.04 7.08 -0.60
N GLU A 882 -71.59 5.89 -0.79
CA GLU A 882 -73.00 5.69 -1.15
C GLU A 882 -73.94 6.17 -0.04
N GLU A 883 -73.58 5.92 1.21
CA GLU A 883 -74.36 6.31 2.40
C GLU A 883 -74.21 7.78 2.79
N LEU A 884 -73.30 8.52 2.16
CA LEU A 884 -73.04 9.93 2.44
C LEU A 884 -74.28 10.77 2.14
N ASN A 885 -74.89 11.28 3.21
CA ASN A 885 -75.95 12.29 3.24
C ASN A 885 -75.73 13.22 4.44
N GLU A 886 -76.58 14.25 4.60
CA GLU A 886 -76.43 15.26 5.65
C GLU A 886 -76.40 14.64 7.06
N GLN A 887 -77.27 13.67 7.34
CA GLN A 887 -77.38 13.03 8.65
C GLN A 887 -76.17 12.13 8.96
N THR A 888 -75.78 11.27 8.03
CA THR A 888 -74.67 10.33 8.22
C THR A 888 -73.32 11.05 8.29
N PHE A 889 -73.10 12.04 7.43
CA PHE A 889 -71.87 12.83 7.41
C PHE A 889 -71.74 13.72 8.66
N SER A 890 -72.80 14.46 9.02
CA SER A 890 -72.80 15.30 10.23
C SER A 890 -72.58 14.48 11.49
N ARG A 891 -73.20 13.30 11.60
CA ARG A 891 -72.98 12.39 12.73
C ARG A 891 -71.51 11.94 12.82
N ALA A 892 -70.94 11.47 11.73
CA ALA A 892 -69.56 10.97 11.71
C ALA A 892 -68.54 12.07 12.07
N VAL A 893 -68.68 13.27 11.50
CA VAL A 893 -67.81 14.41 11.80
C VAL A 893 -67.93 14.83 13.27
N ASN A 894 -69.16 14.94 13.80
CA ASN A 894 -69.37 15.33 15.20
C ASN A 894 -68.79 14.30 16.19
N ILE A 895 -68.91 13.00 15.91
CA ILE A 895 -68.30 11.94 16.74
C ILE A 895 -66.78 12.11 16.76
N MET A 896 -66.16 12.18 15.58
CA MET A 896 -64.71 12.25 15.41
C MET A 896 -64.08 13.48 16.06
N VAL A 897 -64.76 14.63 16.02
CA VAL A 897 -64.25 15.87 16.59
C VAL A 897 -64.47 15.96 18.11
N ARG A 898 -65.47 15.26 18.66
CA ARG A 898 -65.79 15.28 20.11
C ARG A 898 -65.06 14.20 20.90
N GLU A 899 -64.90 13.00 20.35
CA GLU A 899 -64.33 11.86 21.07
C GLU A 899 -62.80 11.86 21.03
N HIS A 900 -62.15 12.12 22.17
CA HIS A 900 -60.68 12.19 22.26
C HIS A 900 -59.96 10.88 21.90
N ARG A 901 -60.63 9.72 21.98
CA ARG A 901 -60.02 8.40 21.70
C ARG A 901 -59.33 8.33 20.34
N PHE A 902 -59.89 8.97 19.32
CA PHE A 902 -59.31 8.95 17.97
C PHE A 902 -58.00 9.75 17.92
N ALA A 903 -57.96 10.92 18.56
CA ALA A 903 -56.77 11.76 18.63
C ALA A 903 -55.67 11.13 19.48
N GLU A 904 -56.01 10.52 20.62
CA GLU A 904 -55.07 9.78 21.47
C GLU A 904 -54.47 8.59 20.72
N ARG A 905 -55.32 7.83 20.02
CA ARG A 905 -54.87 6.69 19.23
C ARG A 905 -54.02 7.12 18.04
N ALA A 906 -54.38 8.20 17.35
CA ALA A 906 -53.60 8.75 16.24
C ALA A 906 -52.20 9.19 16.71
N LYS A 907 -52.07 9.81 17.89
CA LYS A 907 -50.76 10.13 18.50
C LYS A 907 -49.94 8.88 18.82
N ALA A 908 -50.57 7.84 19.35
CA ALA A 908 -49.88 6.57 19.63
C ALA A 908 -49.35 5.92 18.34
N ILE A 909 -50.14 5.92 17.27
CA ILE A 909 -49.71 5.41 15.96
C ILE A 909 -48.63 6.30 15.34
N SER A 910 -48.68 7.63 15.52
CA SER A 910 -47.62 8.55 15.09
C SER A 910 -46.28 8.23 15.74
N ASN A 911 -46.26 8.01 17.05
CA ASN A 911 -45.05 7.61 17.77
C ASN A 911 -44.49 6.30 17.21
N LEU A 912 -45.34 5.29 16.99
CA LEU A 912 -44.94 4.01 16.40
C LEU A 912 -44.43 4.15 14.96
N TYR A 913 -45.05 5.00 14.16
CA TYR A 913 -44.65 5.22 12.76
C TYR A 913 -43.29 5.92 12.66
N ARG A 914 -42.99 6.82 13.61
CA ARG A 914 -41.72 7.55 13.71
C ARG A 914 -40.61 6.73 14.37
N ASP A 915 -40.94 5.67 15.10
CA ASP A 915 -39.99 4.79 15.76
C ASP A 915 -39.32 3.83 14.77
N ARG A 916 -38.19 4.28 14.21
CA ARG A 916 -37.36 3.55 13.25
C ARG A 916 -35.90 3.97 13.41
N PRO A 917 -34.93 3.10 13.07
CA PRO A 917 -33.50 3.37 13.33
C PRO A 917 -32.92 4.54 12.52
N GLN A 918 -33.53 4.89 11.39
CA GLN A 918 -33.11 5.97 10.51
C GLN A 918 -34.30 6.54 9.74
N SER A 919 -34.18 7.77 9.21
CA SER A 919 -35.27 8.38 8.44
C SER A 919 -35.55 7.61 7.14
N ALA A 920 -36.76 7.75 6.60
CA ALA A 920 -37.11 7.11 5.31
C ALA A 920 -36.18 7.56 4.17
N MET A 921 -35.82 8.85 4.17
CA MET A 921 -34.95 9.44 3.16
C MET A 921 -33.52 8.91 3.24
N ASP A 922 -32.94 8.84 4.45
CA ASP A 922 -31.60 8.32 4.65
C ASP A 922 -31.51 6.83 4.28
N LEU A 923 -32.52 6.04 4.66
CA LEU A 923 -32.61 4.62 4.28
C LEU A 923 -32.68 4.44 2.76
N ALA A 924 -33.51 5.22 2.09
CA ALA A 924 -33.66 5.14 0.63
C ALA A 924 -32.36 5.55 -0.09
N CYS A 925 -31.73 6.66 0.32
CA CYS A 925 -30.47 7.12 -0.27
C CYS A 925 -29.35 6.10 -0.04
N PHE A 926 -29.23 5.55 1.18
CA PHE A 926 -28.25 4.51 1.50
C PHE A 926 -28.37 3.32 0.55
N TRP A 927 -29.58 2.81 0.34
CA TRP A 927 -29.77 1.65 -0.53
C TRP A 927 -29.54 1.97 -2.01
N VAL A 928 -29.95 3.15 -2.48
CA VAL A 928 -29.62 3.60 -3.86
C VAL A 928 -28.10 3.70 -4.06
N GLU A 929 -27.39 4.35 -3.13
CA GLU A 929 -25.93 4.45 -3.14
C GLU A 929 -25.25 3.08 -3.05
N TYR A 930 -25.80 2.16 -2.26
CA TYR A 930 -25.29 0.79 -2.14
C TYR A 930 -25.38 0.06 -3.48
N ILE A 931 -26.51 0.17 -4.18
CA ILE A 931 -26.68 -0.43 -5.50
C ILE A 931 -25.73 0.19 -6.52
N ALA A 932 -25.56 1.52 -6.53
CA ALA A 932 -24.61 2.19 -7.41
C ALA A 932 -23.15 1.74 -7.13
N ARG A 933 -22.72 1.81 -5.87
CA ARG A 933 -21.37 1.44 -5.41
C ARG A 933 -21.00 0.00 -5.74
N HIS A 934 -21.97 -0.91 -5.63
CA HIS A 934 -21.77 -2.34 -5.89
C HIS A 934 -22.26 -2.78 -7.28
N LYS A 935 -22.45 -1.84 -8.21
CA LYS A 935 -22.79 -2.10 -9.62
C LYS A 935 -23.95 -3.08 -9.78
N GLY A 936 -25.03 -2.84 -9.04
CA GLY A 936 -26.23 -3.69 -9.03
C GLY A 936 -26.33 -4.68 -7.85
N ALA A 937 -25.31 -4.73 -6.98
CA ALA A 937 -25.25 -5.66 -5.84
C ALA A 937 -25.64 -7.12 -6.17
N PRO A 938 -24.91 -7.81 -7.07
CA PRO A 938 -25.28 -9.16 -7.52
C PRO A 938 -25.41 -10.19 -6.38
N HIS A 939 -24.74 -9.97 -5.24
CA HIS A 939 -24.84 -10.81 -4.05
C HIS A 939 -26.19 -10.73 -3.32
N LEU A 940 -27.03 -9.74 -3.64
CA LEU A 940 -28.42 -9.65 -3.14
C LEU A 940 -29.43 -10.31 -4.10
N HIS A 941 -28.99 -10.75 -5.29
CA HIS A 941 -29.85 -11.44 -6.24
C HIS A 941 -30.26 -12.81 -5.68
N TYR A 942 -31.56 -13.01 -5.52
CA TYR A 942 -32.10 -14.27 -5.02
C TYR A 942 -32.19 -15.28 -6.18
N PRO A 943 -31.50 -16.44 -6.14
CA PRO A 943 -31.53 -17.41 -7.24
C PRO A 943 -32.93 -17.94 -7.57
N GLY A 944 -33.87 -17.90 -6.63
CA GLY A 944 -35.27 -18.27 -6.90
C GLY A 944 -35.98 -17.31 -7.86
N ALA A 945 -35.47 -16.08 -8.07
CA ALA A 945 -35.99 -15.16 -9.08
C ALA A 945 -35.80 -15.68 -10.52
N ASP A 946 -34.81 -16.55 -10.73
CA ASP A 946 -34.52 -17.14 -12.05
C ASP A 946 -35.29 -18.45 -12.32
N MET A 947 -35.86 -19.05 -11.27
CA MET A 947 -36.59 -20.32 -11.35
C MET A 947 -37.95 -20.15 -12.01
N ASN A 948 -38.41 -21.16 -12.75
CA ASN A 948 -39.80 -21.21 -13.18
C ASN A 948 -40.73 -21.67 -12.03
N PHE A 949 -42.04 -21.53 -12.22
CA PHE A 949 -43.04 -21.86 -11.20
C PHE A 949 -42.92 -23.30 -10.66
N LEU A 950 -42.64 -24.29 -11.52
CA LEU A 950 -42.55 -25.69 -11.07
C LEU A 950 -41.35 -25.91 -10.16
N GLN A 951 -40.23 -25.27 -10.48
CA GLN A 951 -38.99 -25.35 -9.70
C GLN A 951 -39.10 -24.59 -8.37
N LEU A 952 -39.63 -23.36 -8.40
CA LEU A 952 -39.75 -22.51 -7.22
C LEU A 952 -40.65 -23.14 -6.14
N GLU A 953 -41.74 -23.79 -6.57
CA GLU A 953 -42.68 -24.50 -5.69
C GLU A 953 -42.29 -25.98 -5.44
N SER A 954 -41.14 -26.42 -5.95
CA SER A 954 -40.63 -27.80 -5.83
C SER A 954 -41.61 -28.88 -6.34
N LEU A 955 -42.48 -28.55 -7.30
CA LEU A 955 -43.46 -29.48 -7.87
C LEU A 955 -42.79 -30.57 -8.70
N ASP A 956 -41.66 -30.25 -9.33
CA ASP A 956 -40.79 -31.19 -10.03
C ASP A 956 -40.17 -32.23 -9.07
N VAL A 957 -39.70 -31.79 -7.90
CA VAL A 957 -39.17 -32.65 -6.83
C VAL A 957 -40.29 -33.53 -6.26
N ILE A 958 -41.46 -32.97 -5.99
CA ILE A 958 -42.62 -33.73 -5.49
C ILE A 958 -43.03 -34.80 -6.52
N ALA A 959 -43.11 -34.44 -7.81
CA ALA A 959 -43.42 -35.38 -8.87
C ALA A 959 -42.39 -36.52 -8.95
N PHE A 960 -41.09 -36.21 -8.81
CA PHE A 960 -40.03 -37.22 -8.75
C PHE A 960 -40.18 -38.17 -7.55
N LEU A 961 -40.45 -37.64 -6.36
CA LEU A 961 -40.68 -38.46 -5.15
C LEU A 961 -41.92 -39.35 -5.29
N LEU A 962 -43.03 -38.82 -5.83
CA LEU A 962 -44.23 -39.60 -6.12
C LEU A 962 -43.96 -40.72 -7.13
N ALA A 963 -43.14 -40.47 -8.15
CA ALA A 963 -42.73 -41.48 -9.11
C ALA A 963 -41.90 -42.61 -8.46
N ILE A 964 -41.01 -42.27 -7.52
CA ILE A 964 -40.26 -43.26 -6.72
C ILE A 964 -41.23 -44.11 -5.87
N VAL A 965 -42.13 -43.47 -5.12
CA VAL A 965 -43.11 -44.19 -4.27
C VAL A 965 -43.98 -45.12 -5.12
N TYR A 966 -44.44 -44.65 -6.29
CA TYR A 966 -45.18 -45.47 -7.23
C TYR A 966 -44.35 -46.65 -7.75
N GLY A 967 -43.08 -46.43 -8.10
CA GLY A 967 -42.15 -47.47 -8.52
C GLY A 967 -41.94 -48.54 -7.44
N VAL A 968 -41.69 -48.13 -6.20
CA VAL A 968 -41.55 -49.04 -5.04
C VAL A 968 -42.83 -49.85 -4.82
N ALA A 969 -44.00 -49.19 -4.86
CA ALA A 969 -45.29 -49.87 -4.72
C ALA A 969 -45.52 -50.91 -5.83
N LYS A 970 -45.12 -50.62 -7.08
CA LYS A 970 -45.18 -51.57 -8.19
C LYS A 970 -44.23 -52.75 -7.99
N VAL A 971 -42.98 -52.51 -7.58
CA VAL A 971 -42.00 -53.57 -7.30
C VAL A 971 -42.47 -54.45 -6.15
N LEU A 972 -42.94 -53.88 -5.04
CA LEU A 972 -43.52 -54.63 -3.93
C LEU A 972 -44.73 -55.45 -4.39
N GLY A 973 -45.62 -54.87 -5.20
CA GLY A 973 -46.75 -55.61 -5.80
C GLY A 973 -46.31 -56.77 -6.70
N LEU A 974 -45.23 -56.62 -7.47
CA LEU A 974 -44.65 -57.68 -8.29
C LEU A 974 -43.99 -58.77 -7.44
N ILE A 975 -43.25 -58.40 -6.39
CA ILE A 975 -42.65 -59.32 -5.42
C ILE A 975 -43.74 -60.12 -4.72
N VAL A 976 -44.79 -59.48 -4.21
CA VAL A 976 -45.94 -60.15 -3.59
C VAL A 976 -46.59 -61.11 -4.59
N ARG A 977 -46.82 -60.70 -5.85
CA ARG A 977 -47.35 -61.59 -6.91
C ARG A 977 -46.41 -62.77 -7.22
N PHE A 978 -45.10 -62.54 -7.24
CA PHE A 978 -44.09 -63.57 -7.49
C PHE A 978 -44.01 -64.59 -6.35
N VAL A 979 -43.95 -64.12 -5.10
CA VAL A 979 -43.97 -64.94 -3.89
C VAL A 979 -45.28 -65.73 -3.82
N PHE A 980 -46.43 -65.11 -4.06
CA PHE A 980 -47.72 -65.80 -4.09
C PHE A 980 -47.75 -66.90 -5.16
N ARG A 981 -47.23 -66.64 -6.38
CA ARG A 981 -47.09 -67.65 -7.44
C ARG A 981 -46.12 -68.79 -7.11
N LYS A 982 -45.08 -68.54 -6.32
CA LYS A 982 -44.08 -69.55 -5.88
C LYS A 982 -44.60 -70.39 -4.70
N VAL A 983 -45.26 -69.77 -3.74
CA VAL A 983 -45.78 -70.41 -2.52
C VAL A 983 -47.05 -71.21 -2.79
N PHE A 984 -47.95 -70.70 -3.64
CA PHE A 984 -49.22 -71.37 -3.98
C PHE A 984 -49.16 -72.16 -5.30
N LYS A 985 -47.97 -72.44 -5.84
CA LYS A 985 -47.79 -73.43 -6.92
C LYS A 985 -47.87 -74.83 -6.32
N THR A 986 -49.10 -75.34 -6.21
CA THR A 986 -49.38 -76.71 -5.81
C THR A 986 -48.74 -77.69 -6.78
N SER A 987 -47.88 -78.55 -6.25
CA SER A 987 -47.41 -79.79 -6.88
C SER A 987 -48.61 -80.61 -7.34
N ARG A 988 -48.82 -80.75 -8.65
CA ARG A 988 -49.64 -81.85 -9.18
C ARG A 988 -48.73 -83.07 -9.29
N LYS A 989 -48.91 -83.94 -8.30
CA LYS A 989 -48.28 -85.24 -8.03
C LYS A 989 -47.84 -86.03 -9.28
N THR A 990 -46.60 -86.50 -9.22
CA THR A 990 -46.05 -87.63 -9.97
C THR A 990 -46.90 -88.89 -9.72
N LYS A 991 -47.25 -89.60 -10.80
CA LYS A 991 -47.92 -90.91 -10.80
C LYS A 991 -47.03 -91.96 -10.12
N VAL A 992 -47.63 -92.83 -9.30
CA VAL A 992 -47.13 -94.20 -9.02
C VAL A 992 -47.91 -95.14 -9.95
N GLN A 993 -47.17 -96.13 -10.48
CA GLN A 993 -47.45 -97.12 -11.54
C GLN A 993 -48.91 -97.49 -11.81
#